data_AF-A0A6V7X313-F1
#
_entry.id   AF-A0A6V7X313-F1
#
_cell.length_a   1.000
_cell.length_b   1.000
_cell.length_c   1.000
_cell.angle_alpha   90.00
_cell.angle_beta   90.00
_cell.angle_gamma   90.00
#
_symmetry.space_group_name_H-M   'P 1'
#
loop_
_entity.id
_entity.type
_entity.pdbx_description
1 polymer ?
#
loop_
_entity_poly.entity_id
_entity_poly.type
_entity_poly.pdbx_seq_one_letter_code
_entity_poly.pdbx_strand_id
1 'polypeptide(L)'
;MSSPPKKARFSIEDILDLNERPRQNEQRTRPSFFIENLILNDTQEQQNQIGAGGINHCFEKINSQKSFCKKFKLMKLVSKFLIKSLPQNPEEVLRRVLDNCIKESIADAKENGILVDQLGATISSTLLDSDIWIPIRTLHDDTIENILQRFLLVSQSKAERGSLFGEPFTVTIHSLDVSSLPKETSIGGKGPTNQSTHIPSWLIKVWNNNNFCLFYALELTRKHVTKELGHRENFRRYHQERLQRQQSDVINLMKNIGIPLNEEKYEAQLYVPKVVDYWNNIYEKNGYRFKVFIFNERCEEKLIYKYGSETYNTPIPIYHSDDHFDGIRTVGAQFGINWQYCYSCEKKYRRAREHDNKCKSRCRLCGRVGVGKPCPVSLNFRKECNDCGKVFLDNDCFNHHKSSNQCNRSKQCDKCGIIWDVKTNRKQPGNQHICGHKWCANCLQFHSRERGCFIKPLEQKKQRPYRLVTFDFETTQDTMDQENQNNRLHCVNFIAATITCTICMENKQLWGTFLRRNGKVCTICGPNRSITFSHRPFYKTLVDEQRVTANPLHDFVNWLLFELDGRFVSMAFSHFGGRYDMIMTFREIFTAGIVPSMIRRGNKLYELKVPKTHKSNEVIFRDSYNICPVALGQLVGAFDLQIQEKQFFPHMANNYNNYDITLPELPQKSEYLYGGMTPEKQKKFDQWYEQEKCNTFCLNEALAEYCLNDVQILTEALLAFRDKFMEISRPKTTQGAFGIDILRDAMTIASACMKHFRLNHLKPEHLAIVPEKGYDTCDTQSALAMKYMDWYSEKYNVEIQTAHSENGEYQVAGRFRVDGYIKEEDRAIEVHGCVWHACPRHYGDRPDFVMPNGKTVEVIQKENEERLRILKQHIRHVDVIWECEIKKMLQRNKQMRKSFKNYLDKGPIKLRDCFFGGRTGPLCLHYKADEQHKISYLDFNSLYPSTIATTSFPVGHPKVIIISKKDQNVNWYSSSQIPVNGILKVFLIPPDQTDVPVMPVKFDERLLFPLCRKCSMDYPRGATLKEYKCKHEEQERGWVSTCTSIELAEALNSGYRVTKYFRALHYEKWDKELFKGYVAEFMSMKIHASGFPKEINTEEKEEQFMKECEERFGIRLEKEKMLPDKAMRYISKLMLNSLWGRFSLRNTLSKSFLTDSPAELKKFMENKSIEVNTIDKLTQDTILITYDRKMNS
;
A
#
# COMPACT_ATOMS: atom_id res chain seq x y z
N MET A 1 -1.89 85.30 16.51
CA MET A 1 -1.31 84.25 15.63
C MET A 1 -0.15 83.61 16.38
N SER A 2 0.02 82.30 16.57
CA SER A 2 -0.84 81.10 16.42
C SER A 2 0.10 79.88 16.54
N SER A 3 -0.04 79.06 17.57
CA SER A 3 0.54 77.70 17.67
C SER A 3 -0.32 76.70 16.85
N PRO A 4 0.03 75.39 16.60
CA PRO A 4 1.12 74.52 17.13
C PRO A 4 1.86 73.67 16.01
N PRO A 5 2.15 72.33 16.07
CA PRO A 5 3.28 71.66 16.77
C PRO A 5 4.18 70.60 16.02
N LYS A 6 5.45 70.49 16.46
CA LYS A 6 6.32 69.32 16.88
C LYS A 6 6.26 67.88 16.27
N LYS A 7 7.46 67.31 15.96
CA LYS A 7 8.20 66.16 16.62
C LYS A 7 9.47 65.78 15.78
N ALA A 8 10.73 65.92 16.21
CA ALA A 8 11.55 65.19 17.23
C ALA A 8 12.22 63.88 16.71
N ARG A 9 13.51 63.52 16.94
CA ARG A 9 14.74 64.22 17.45
C ARG A 9 15.98 63.26 17.44
N PHE A 10 17.21 63.81 17.41
CA PHE A 10 18.55 63.20 17.74
C PHE A 10 19.29 62.25 16.77
N SER A 11 20.61 62.15 16.98
CA SER A 11 21.71 61.73 16.08
C SER A 11 22.56 60.56 16.63
N ILE A 12 23.43 59.96 15.80
CA ILE A 12 24.46 58.98 16.21
C ILE A 12 25.84 59.47 15.72
N GLU A 13 26.45 60.36 16.51
CA GLU A 13 27.90 60.61 16.51
C GLU A 13 28.47 60.63 17.95
N ASP A 14 27.64 60.44 18.99
CA ASP A 14 28.06 60.57 20.40
C ASP A 14 28.60 59.28 21.07
N ILE A 15 28.53 58.09 20.44
CA ILE A 15 29.20 56.87 20.93
C ILE A 15 29.72 55.96 19.78
N LEU A 16 30.57 56.55 18.93
CA LEU A 16 31.89 55.95 18.66
C LEU A 16 32.85 56.78 19.56
N ASP A 17 33.97 56.31 20.11
CA ASP A 17 34.92 55.29 19.67
C ASP A 17 35.86 54.94 20.87
N LEU A 18 37.00 54.27 20.61
CA LEU A 18 38.13 53.98 21.54
C LEU A 18 37.86 52.82 22.52
N ASN A 19 38.61 51.70 22.57
CA ASN A 19 40.03 51.40 22.28
C ASN A 19 40.21 49.85 22.11
N GLU A 20 41.22 49.23 21.50
CA GLU A 20 42.41 49.63 20.70
C GLU A 20 42.89 48.38 19.89
N ARG A 21 44.07 48.40 19.24
CA ARG A 21 44.91 47.23 18.90
C ARG A 21 45.79 46.85 20.13
N PRO A 22 46.80 45.93 20.10
CA PRO A 22 47.32 45.01 19.07
C PRO A 22 47.26 43.52 19.53
N ARG A 23 47.66 42.48 18.78
CA ARG A 23 49.00 42.13 18.22
C ARG A 23 48.80 41.01 17.17
N GLN A 24 49.29 41.17 15.94
CA GLN A 24 50.60 40.72 15.43
C GLN A 24 50.78 39.20 15.29
N ASN A 25 51.19 38.82 14.07
CA ASN A 25 52.00 37.64 13.70
C ASN A 25 51.33 36.25 13.82
N GLU A 26 51.49 35.31 12.89
CA GLU A 26 52.26 35.23 11.63
C GLU A 26 51.47 34.35 10.62
N GLN A 27 51.45 34.67 9.33
CA GLN A 27 52.24 33.99 8.28
C GLN A 27 52.42 32.47 8.52
N ARG A 28 52.12 31.57 7.57
CA ARG A 28 52.68 31.58 6.20
C ARG A 28 51.76 31.00 5.13
N THR A 29 51.55 31.81 4.10
CA THR A 29 51.63 31.47 2.67
C THR A 29 51.80 30.00 2.27
N ARG A 30 50.87 29.51 1.44
CA ARG A 30 51.22 28.67 0.30
C ARG A 30 51.98 29.51 -0.74
N PRO A 31 53.10 29.02 -1.28
CA PRO A 31 53.37 29.03 -2.72
C PRO A 31 52.93 27.67 -3.30
N SER A 32 52.12 27.53 -4.35
CA SER A 32 52.23 28.04 -5.74
C SER A 32 53.35 27.37 -6.54
N PHE A 33 53.07 27.12 -7.84
CA PHE A 33 53.96 26.50 -8.85
C PHE A 33 54.22 24.99 -8.69
N PHE A 34 54.32 24.17 -9.76
CA PHE A 34 53.87 24.31 -11.15
C PHE A 34 53.80 22.92 -11.83
N ILE A 35 53.04 22.85 -12.93
CA ILE A 35 53.32 22.14 -14.20
C ILE A 35 54.07 20.78 -14.19
N GLU A 36 53.33 19.76 -14.66
CA GLU A 36 53.67 18.71 -15.64
C GLU A 36 54.88 17.77 -15.48
N ASN A 37 54.54 16.47 -15.61
CA ASN A 37 55.25 15.45 -16.40
C ASN A 37 56.78 15.33 -16.26
N LEU A 38 57.24 14.25 -15.63
CA LEU A 38 58.29 13.39 -16.17
C LEU A 38 58.10 11.93 -15.72
N ILE A 39 57.65 11.10 -16.67
CA ILE A 39 58.09 9.71 -16.93
C ILE A 39 57.74 8.59 -15.92
N LEU A 40 56.79 7.76 -16.37
CA LEU A 40 56.75 6.28 -16.45
C LEU A 40 57.07 5.38 -15.24
N ASN A 41 56.19 4.37 -15.10
CA ASN A 41 56.40 3.01 -14.56
C ASN A 41 56.90 2.93 -13.09
N ASP A 42 56.18 2.27 -12.19
CA ASP A 42 55.96 0.83 -12.35
C ASP A 42 54.69 0.25 -11.69
N THR A 43 54.51 -1.05 -11.90
CA THR A 43 53.43 -1.91 -11.40
C THR A 43 53.26 -1.98 -9.88
N GLN A 44 52.03 -2.30 -9.46
CA GLN A 44 51.69 -2.99 -8.19
C GLN A 44 52.21 -2.37 -6.88
N GLU A 45 51.39 -1.56 -6.20
CA GLU A 45 51.11 -1.65 -4.75
C GLU A 45 50.32 -0.42 -4.24
N GLN A 46 48.99 -0.54 -4.13
CA GLN A 46 48.19 0.32 -3.24
C GLN A 46 46.80 -0.27 -2.93
N GLN A 47 46.73 -1.59 -2.76
CA GLN A 47 45.47 -2.29 -2.44
C GLN A 47 45.25 -2.52 -0.93
N ASN A 48 46.17 -2.07 -0.08
CA ASN A 48 46.14 -2.29 1.38
C ASN A 48 46.50 -1.01 2.17
N GLN A 49 45.50 -0.19 2.51
CA GLN A 49 45.57 0.69 3.70
C GLN A 49 44.20 1.21 4.20
N ILE A 50 43.24 0.30 4.40
CA ILE A 50 42.25 0.44 5.48
C ILE A 50 42.20 -0.89 6.23
N GLY A 51 42.99 -0.98 7.31
CA GLY A 51 43.02 -2.16 8.19
C GLY A 51 41.69 -2.37 8.91
N ALA A 52 41.41 -3.63 9.27
CA ALA A 52 40.13 -4.03 9.88
C ALA A 52 39.76 -3.26 11.16
N GLY A 53 40.74 -2.71 11.90
CA GLY A 53 40.50 -1.94 13.12
C GLY A 53 39.86 -0.55 12.90
N GLY A 54 39.95 0.05 11.71
CA GLY A 54 39.44 1.41 11.47
C GLY A 54 37.91 1.52 11.36
N ILE A 55 37.22 0.43 11.04
CA ILE A 55 35.78 0.44 10.76
C ILE A 55 34.94 0.46 12.05
N ASN A 56 35.47 -0.11 13.14
CA ASN A 56 34.78 -0.20 14.44
C ASN A 56 34.58 1.16 15.13
N HIS A 57 35.23 2.23 14.66
CA HIS A 57 34.95 3.60 15.11
C HIS A 57 33.82 4.29 14.32
N CYS A 58 33.39 3.72 13.19
CA CYS A 58 32.36 4.29 12.33
C CYS A 58 30.92 3.90 12.73
N PHE A 59 30.75 2.90 13.61
CA PHE A 59 29.44 2.50 14.10
C PHE A 59 29.51 1.99 15.54
N GLU A 60 28.40 2.06 16.27
CA GLU A 60 28.28 1.64 17.66
C GLU A 60 26.92 0.97 17.89
N LYS A 61 26.90 -0.21 18.49
CA LYS A 61 25.67 -0.92 18.85
C LYS A 61 25.05 -0.26 20.08
N ILE A 62 23.90 0.41 19.90
CA ILE A 62 23.17 1.10 20.97
C ILE A 62 22.51 0.08 21.92
N ASN A 63 21.71 -0.82 21.35
CA ASN A 63 21.03 -1.86 22.11
C ASN A 63 20.63 -3.05 21.21
N SER A 64 20.29 -4.16 21.85
CA SER A 64 19.59 -5.29 21.22
C SER A 64 18.41 -5.70 22.06
N GLN A 65 17.22 -5.72 21.47
CA GLN A 65 15.98 -6.08 22.13
C GLN A 65 15.47 -7.41 21.57
N LYS A 66 15.49 -8.45 22.41
CA LYS A 66 14.90 -9.76 22.07
C LYS A 66 13.40 -9.74 22.35
N SER A 67 12.61 -9.88 21.30
CA SER A 67 11.16 -10.05 21.41
C SER A 67 10.75 -11.47 21.03
N PHE A 68 10.16 -12.20 21.98
CA PHE A 68 9.56 -13.51 21.74
C PHE A 68 8.04 -13.39 21.72
N CYS A 69 7.40 -14.02 20.73
CA CYS A 69 5.95 -14.09 20.60
C CYS A 69 5.51 -15.56 20.78
N LYS A 70 5.17 -15.95 22.02
CA LYS A 70 4.98 -17.34 22.43
C LYS A 70 3.94 -18.09 21.59
N LYS A 71 2.77 -17.47 21.30
CA LYS A 71 1.71 -18.05 20.46
C LYS A 71 2.18 -18.32 19.02
N PHE A 72 2.98 -17.42 18.47
CA PHE A 72 3.51 -17.52 17.11
C PHE A 72 4.83 -18.29 17.03
N LYS A 73 5.45 -18.65 18.16
CA LYS A 73 6.83 -19.13 18.26
C LYS A 73 7.86 -18.29 17.48
N LEU A 74 7.51 -17.03 17.20
CA LEU A 74 8.35 -16.11 16.44
C LEU A 74 9.37 -15.49 17.40
N MET A 75 10.65 -15.69 17.12
CA MET A 75 11.74 -14.96 17.75
C MET A 75 12.18 -13.84 16.81
N LYS A 76 12.10 -12.59 17.29
CA LYS A 76 12.57 -11.39 16.60
C LYS A 76 13.59 -10.69 17.50
N LEU A 77 14.85 -10.67 17.08
CA LEU A 77 15.86 -9.79 17.66
C LEU A 77 15.87 -8.47 16.89
N VAL A 78 15.87 -7.36 17.62
CA VAL A 78 16.01 -6.02 17.06
C VAL A 78 17.31 -5.42 17.56
N SER A 79 18.33 -5.37 16.71
CA SER A 79 19.61 -4.73 17.03
C SER A 79 19.66 -3.33 16.46
N LYS A 80 20.01 -2.34 17.28
CA LYS A 80 20.07 -0.93 16.89
C LYS A 80 21.51 -0.45 16.89
N PHE A 81 21.97 0.09 15.77
CA PHE A 81 23.32 0.60 15.56
C PHE A 81 23.26 2.09 15.24
N LEU A 82 24.07 2.89 15.95
CA LEU A 82 24.37 4.27 15.59
C LEU A 82 25.53 4.26 14.60
N ILE A 83 25.32 4.79 13.40
CA ILE A 83 26.39 5.03 12.43
C ILE A 83 26.89 6.46 12.67
N LYS A 84 28.19 6.60 12.96
CA LYS A 84 28.88 7.89 13.12
C LYS A 84 29.32 8.41 11.74
N SER A 85 29.77 9.66 11.65
CA SER A 85 30.07 10.31 10.36
C SER A 85 31.03 9.50 9.48
N LEU A 86 30.72 9.38 8.18
CA LEU A 86 31.40 8.47 7.26
C LEU A 86 32.46 9.23 6.42
N PRO A 87 33.68 8.67 6.23
CA PRO A 87 34.78 9.34 5.53
C PRO A 87 34.60 9.37 3.99
N GLN A 88 35.58 9.96 3.28
CA GLN A 88 35.50 10.39 1.88
C GLN A 88 35.16 9.35 0.78
N ASN A 89 34.96 8.07 1.11
CA ASN A 89 34.46 7.07 0.15
C ASN A 89 33.25 6.31 0.73
N PRO A 90 32.07 6.96 0.83
CA PRO A 90 31.01 6.55 1.74
C PRO A 90 30.33 5.23 1.39
N GLU A 91 30.26 4.85 0.10
CA GLU A 91 29.47 3.68 -0.32
C GLU A 91 30.12 2.34 0.07
N GLU A 92 31.43 2.19 -0.16
CA GLU A 92 32.16 0.96 0.18
C GLU A 92 32.38 0.82 1.69
N VAL A 93 32.61 1.93 2.39
CA VAL A 93 32.66 1.96 3.86
C VAL A 93 31.28 1.61 4.44
N LEU A 94 30.19 2.21 3.95
CA LEU A 94 28.83 1.88 4.40
C LEU A 94 28.48 0.41 4.11
N ARG A 95 28.87 -0.13 2.96
CA ARG A 95 28.66 -1.54 2.61
C ARG A 95 29.33 -2.47 3.63
N ARG A 96 30.58 -2.16 4.03
CA ARG A 96 31.31 -2.87 5.10
C ARG A 96 30.69 -2.68 6.48
N VAL A 97 30.24 -1.47 6.81
CA VAL A 97 29.54 -1.18 8.08
C VAL A 97 28.23 -1.94 8.18
N LEU A 98 27.40 -1.94 7.13
CA LEU A 98 26.14 -2.70 7.09
C LEU A 98 26.37 -4.21 7.15
N ASP A 99 27.39 -4.73 6.46
CA ASP A 99 27.82 -6.13 6.54
C ASP A 99 28.24 -6.50 7.98
N ASN A 100 29.02 -5.65 8.65
CA ASN A 100 29.39 -5.84 10.05
C ASN A 100 28.18 -5.76 10.99
N CYS A 101 27.28 -4.78 10.86
CA CYS A 101 26.04 -4.72 11.64
C CYS A 101 25.19 -5.99 11.45
N ILE A 102 25.06 -6.49 10.21
CA ILE A 102 24.34 -7.75 9.92
C ILE A 102 25.04 -8.95 10.58
N LYS A 103 26.37 -9.06 10.48
CA LYS A 103 27.15 -10.12 11.10
C LYS A 103 27.02 -10.10 12.63
N GLU A 104 27.12 -8.93 13.25
CA GLU A 104 26.89 -8.75 14.70
C GLU A 104 25.46 -9.10 15.09
N SER A 105 24.44 -8.68 14.33
CA SER A 105 23.04 -9.07 14.57
C SER A 105 22.77 -10.55 14.39
N ILE A 106 23.51 -11.26 13.53
CA ILE A 106 23.41 -12.71 13.36
C ILE A 106 24.16 -13.43 14.49
N ALA A 107 25.32 -12.94 14.91
CA ALA A 107 26.08 -13.48 16.04
C ALA A 107 25.27 -13.35 17.34
N ASP A 108 24.80 -12.14 17.64
CA ASP A 108 23.93 -11.83 18.77
C ASP A 108 22.61 -12.63 18.74
N ALA A 109 22.02 -12.83 17.56
CA ALA A 109 20.87 -13.72 17.40
C ALA A 109 21.22 -15.18 17.76
N LYS A 110 22.35 -15.71 17.28
CA LYS A 110 22.80 -17.07 17.59
C LYS A 110 23.11 -17.25 19.08
N GLU A 111 23.80 -16.29 19.70
CA GLU A 111 24.05 -16.25 21.16
C GLU A 111 22.73 -16.22 21.95
N ASN A 112 21.73 -15.49 21.44
CA ASN A 112 20.38 -15.48 21.98
C ASN A 112 19.52 -16.71 21.60
N GLY A 113 20.08 -17.73 20.94
CA GLY A 113 19.37 -18.96 20.56
C GLY A 113 18.37 -18.82 19.40
N ILE A 114 18.57 -17.85 18.52
CA ILE A 114 17.69 -17.51 17.39
C ILE A 114 18.37 -17.91 16.07
N LEU A 115 17.77 -18.86 15.35
CA LEU A 115 18.22 -19.24 14.01
C LEU A 115 17.67 -18.25 12.98
N VAL A 116 18.49 -17.29 12.56
CA VAL A 116 18.09 -16.25 11.61
C VAL A 116 17.86 -16.85 10.22
N ASP A 117 16.59 -17.00 9.85
CA ASP A 117 16.17 -17.35 8.47
C ASP A 117 16.00 -16.09 7.63
N GLN A 118 15.49 -15.01 8.24
CA GLN A 118 15.15 -13.77 7.54
C GLN A 118 15.62 -12.51 8.26
N LEU A 119 15.93 -11.49 7.47
CA LEU A 119 16.35 -10.17 7.91
C LEU A 119 15.48 -9.09 7.26
N GLY A 120 15.02 -8.13 8.06
CA GLY A 120 14.60 -6.80 7.61
C GLY A 120 15.50 -5.73 8.22
N ALA A 121 15.41 -4.49 7.73
CA ALA A 121 16.14 -3.38 8.33
C ALA A 121 15.36 -2.06 8.24
N THR A 122 15.60 -1.17 9.19
CA THR A 122 14.98 0.16 9.27
C THR A 122 16.07 1.19 9.46
N ILE A 123 16.06 2.27 8.67
CA ILE A 123 17.07 3.33 8.77
C ILE A 123 16.39 4.65 9.13
N SER A 124 16.86 5.26 10.22
CA SER A 124 16.24 6.41 10.88
C SER A 124 17.26 7.54 11.06
N SER A 125 16.85 8.77 10.79
CA SER A 125 17.67 9.98 10.94
C SER A 125 16.76 11.18 11.14
N THR A 126 17.24 12.20 11.85
CA THR A 126 16.58 13.50 12.01
C THR A 126 16.35 14.24 10.68
N LEU A 127 17.12 13.91 9.64
CA LEU A 127 16.99 14.47 8.29
C LEU A 127 15.83 13.84 7.46
N LEU A 128 15.27 12.73 7.92
CA LEU A 128 14.21 11.98 7.23
C LEU A 128 12.81 12.37 7.77
N ASP A 129 11.85 12.63 6.87
CA ASP A 129 10.44 12.87 7.28
C ASP A 129 9.72 11.57 7.72
N SER A 130 10.34 10.41 7.47
CA SER A 130 9.88 9.07 7.82
C SER A 130 11.01 8.05 7.62
N ASP A 131 11.09 7.03 8.47
CA ASP A 131 12.09 5.96 8.37
C ASP A 131 12.10 5.23 7.03
N ILE A 132 13.27 4.77 6.62
CA ILE A 132 13.48 3.93 5.43
C ILE A 132 13.28 2.48 5.84
N TRP A 133 12.25 1.84 5.31
CA TRP A 133 11.96 0.43 5.57
C TRP A 133 12.52 -0.47 4.46
N ILE A 134 13.45 -1.34 4.84
CA ILE A 134 13.92 -2.46 4.04
C ILE A 134 13.10 -3.71 4.44
N PRO A 135 12.37 -4.33 3.50
CA PRO A 135 11.45 -5.41 3.81
C PRO A 135 12.18 -6.67 4.24
N ILE A 136 11.47 -7.54 4.95
CA ILE A 136 11.96 -8.80 5.49
C ILE A 136 12.18 -9.79 4.35
N ARG A 137 13.38 -10.40 4.30
CA ARG A 137 13.86 -11.29 3.22
C ARG A 137 14.69 -12.43 3.78
N THR A 138 14.75 -13.53 3.04
CA THR A 138 15.73 -14.61 3.27
C THR A 138 17.17 -14.10 3.08
N LEU A 139 18.10 -14.67 3.85
CA LEU A 139 19.54 -14.41 3.75
C LEU A 139 20.14 -14.95 2.44
N HIS A 140 20.52 -14.05 1.53
CA HIS A 140 21.22 -14.32 0.26
C HIS A 140 22.29 -13.23 0.01
N ASP A 141 23.28 -13.53 -0.82
CA ASP A 141 24.44 -12.65 -1.08
C ASP A 141 24.04 -11.23 -1.58
N ASP A 142 22.94 -11.13 -2.32
CA ASP A 142 22.42 -9.86 -2.87
C ASP A 142 21.71 -8.97 -1.81
N THR A 143 21.50 -9.44 -0.58
CA THR A 143 20.71 -8.72 0.44
C THR A 143 21.37 -7.39 0.85
N ILE A 144 22.69 -7.36 1.02
CA ILE A 144 23.45 -6.15 1.36
C ILE A 144 23.36 -5.12 0.22
N GLU A 145 23.49 -5.58 -1.03
CA GLU A 145 23.43 -4.71 -2.22
C GLU A 145 22.05 -4.06 -2.39
N ASN A 146 20.99 -4.81 -2.09
CA ASN A 146 19.62 -4.29 -2.07
C ASN A 146 19.38 -3.26 -0.95
N ILE A 147 19.96 -3.48 0.24
CA ILE A 147 19.93 -2.53 1.36
C ILE A 147 20.65 -1.24 0.95
N LEU A 148 21.86 -1.36 0.42
CA LEU A 148 22.68 -0.24 -0.04
C LEU A 148 21.94 0.58 -1.11
N GLN A 149 21.38 -0.07 -2.13
CA GLN A 149 20.57 0.60 -3.15
C GLN A 149 19.38 1.36 -2.55
N ARG A 150 18.59 0.76 -1.65
CA ARG A 150 17.47 1.47 -1.00
C ARG A 150 17.93 2.67 -0.16
N PHE A 151 19.06 2.56 0.53
CA PHE A 151 19.63 3.68 1.28
C PHE A 151 20.13 4.81 0.36
N LEU A 152 20.89 4.47 -0.68
CA LEU A 152 21.43 5.43 -1.65
C LEU A 152 20.32 6.20 -2.37
N LEU A 153 19.27 5.51 -2.81
CA LEU A 153 18.09 6.12 -3.44
C LEU A 153 17.44 7.18 -2.55
N VAL A 154 17.37 6.97 -1.24
CA VAL A 154 16.77 7.95 -0.31
C VAL A 154 17.76 9.06 0.05
N SER A 155 19.03 8.73 0.30
CA SER A 155 20.10 9.72 0.56
C SER A 155 20.21 10.74 -0.57
N GLN A 156 20.21 10.27 -1.82
CA GLN A 156 20.26 11.11 -3.02
C GLN A 156 19.01 11.99 -3.16
N SER A 157 17.82 11.49 -2.79
CA SER A 157 16.56 12.25 -2.83
C SER A 157 16.44 13.38 -1.80
N LYS A 158 17.38 13.46 -0.84
CA LYS A 158 17.31 14.32 0.35
C LYS A 158 18.45 15.33 0.47
N ALA A 159 19.37 15.36 -0.50
CA ALA A 159 20.63 16.12 -0.44
C ALA A 159 20.49 17.63 -0.13
N GLU A 160 19.35 18.25 -0.46
CA GLU A 160 19.07 19.67 -0.14
C GLU A 160 19.01 19.98 1.37
N ARG A 161 18.81 18.97 2.23
CA ARG A 161 18.82 19.13 3.70
C ARG A 161 20.13 18.70 4.36
N GLY A 162 21.18 18.47 3.58
CA GLY A 162 22.43 17.88 4.04
C GLY A 162 22.56 16.39 3.68
N SER A 163 23.77 15.87 3.83
CA SER A 163 24.11 14.50 3.49
C SER A 163 23.88 13.55 4.67
N LEU A 164 23.16 12.45 4.46
CA LEU A 164 23.05 11.36 5.46
C LEU A 164 24.40 10.73 5.82
N PHE A 165 25.46 11.00 5.06
CA PHE A 165 26.82 10.55 5.38
C PHE A 165 27.57 11.48 6.36
N GLY A 166 27.11 12.73 6.51
CA GLY A 166 27.74 13.74 7.37
C GLY A 166 27.17 13.81 8.78
N GLU A 167 25.89 13.46 8.96
CA GLU A 167 25.19 13.43 10.25
C GLU A 167 25.02 11.98 10.74
N PRO A 168 25.07 11.71 12.06
CA PRO A 168 24.86 10.36 12.57
C PRO A 168 23.42 9.88 12.33
N PHE A 169 23.28 8.62 11.94
CA PHE A 169 21.99 7.98 11.67
C PHE A 169 21.93 6.59 12.28
N THR A 170 20.71 6.09 12.53
CA THR A 170 20.50 4.77 13.12
C THR A 170 20.16 3.74 12.04
N VAL A 171 20.82 2.58 12.07
CA VAL A 171 20.40 1.36 11.37
C VAL A 171 19.86 0.38 12.40
N THR A 172 18.63 -0.09 12.20
CA THR A 172 17.97 -1.09 13.06
C THR A 172 17.76 -2.37 12.26
N ILE A 173 18.34 -3.48 12.69
CA ILE A 173 18.25 -4.78 12.01
C ILE A 173 17.24 -5.65 12.74
N HIS A 174 16.32 -6.25 11.98
CA HIS A 174 15.29 -7.16 12.46
C HIS A 174 15.63 -8.59 12.05
N SER A 175 16.30 -9.33 12.92
CA SER A 175 16.63 -10.75 12.74
C SER A 175 15.45 -11.62 13.18
N LEU A 176 14.94 -12.45 12.27
CA LEU A 176 13.73 -13.25 12.44
C LEU A 176 14.01 -14.74 12.24
N ASP A 177 13.68 -15.53 13.26
CA ASP A 177 13.54 -16.97 13.11
C ASP A 177 12.12 -17.31 12.66
N VAL A 178 11.98 -17.53 11.35
CA VAL A 178 10.73 -17.94 10.70
C VAL A 178 10.61 -19.48 10.67
N SER A 179 11.72 -20.20 10.88
CA SER A 179 11.76 -21.67 10.93
C SER A 179 11.07 -22.24 12.18
N SER A 180 11.12 -21.49 13.29
CA SER A 180 10.47 -21.80 14.56
C SER A 180 8.96 -21.51 14.59
N LEU A 181 8.41 -20.78 13.60
CA LEU A 181 6.95 -20.62 13.46
C LEU A 181 6.29 -22.00 13.57
N PRO A 182 5.16 -22.15 14.30
CA PRO A 182 4.54 -23.45 14.44
C PRO A 182 4.22 -24.02 13.05
N LYS A 183 4.86 -25.16 12.74
CA LYS A 183 4.27 -26.14 11.83
C LYS A 183 2.81 -26.31 12.23
N GLU A 184 1.93 -26.54 11.25
CA GLU A 184 0.51 -26.84 11.50
C GLU A 184 0.43 -27.77 12.72
N THR A 185 -0.30 -27.35 13.76
CA THR A 185 -0.28 -27.93 15.11
C THR A 185 -0.15 -29.45 15.04
N SER A 186 0.89 -30.03 15.66
CA SER A 186 1.17 -31.46 15.56
C SER A 186 -0.05 -32.25 16.02
N ILE A 187 -0.74 -32.87 15.06
CA ILE A 187 -2.01 -33.54 15.33
C ILE A 187 -1.62 -34.93 15.81
N GLY A 188 -1.47 -35.07 17.12
CA GLY A 188 -1.09 -36.32 17.74
C GLY A 188 -2.26 -37.00 18.42
N GLY A 189 -2.21 -38.33 18.48
CA GLY A 189 -3.18 -39.17 19.17
C GLY A 189 -2.66 -39.74 20.49
N LYS A 190 -3.46 -39.67 21.55
CA LYS A 190 -3.32 -40.39 22.83
C LYS A 190 -4.51 -41.35 23.03
N GLY A 191 -4.37 -42.27 23.99
CA GLY A 191 -5.51 -43.06 24.48
C GLY A 191 -6.65 -42.16 25.01
N PRO A 192 -7.91 -42.63 24.97
CA PRO A 192 -9.08 -41.82 25.31
C PRO A 192 -9.10 -41.41 26.79
N THR A 193 -9.22 -40.10 27.05
CA THR A 193 -9.18 -39.51 28.40
C THR A 193 -10.56 -39.33 29.06
N ASN A 194 -11.66 -39.36 28.31
CA ASN A 194 -13.03 -39.32 28.87
C ASN A 194 -14.02 -40.13 28.01
N GLN A 195 -14.88 -40.93 28.65
CA GLN A 195 -15.97 -41.64 27.98
C GLN A 195 -17.25 -40.79 28.01
N SER A 196 -17.51 -40.04 26.93
CA SER A 196 -18.82 -39.40 26.73
C SER A 196 -19.92 -40.47 26.55
N THR A 197 -21.02 -40.31 27.26
CA THR A 197 -22.16 -41.24 27.24
C THR A 197 -23.03 -41.16 25.98
N HIS A 198 -22.84 -40.15 25.12
CA HIS A 198 -23.60 -39.97 23.89
C HIS A 198 -22.69 -39.83 22.66
N ILE A 199 -22.67 -40.88 21.82
CA ILE A 199 -21.84 -40.95 20.61
C ILE A 199 -22.63 -40.44 19.39
N PRO A 200 -22.16 -39.40 18.67
CA PRO A 200 -22.83 -38.93 17.47
C PRO A 200 -22.87 -40.02 16.37
N SER A 201 -24.03 -40.20 15.73
CA SER A 201 -24.25 -41.26 14.74
C SER A 201 -23.37 -41.17 13.48
N TRP A 202 -22.81 -39.98 13.22
CA TRP A 202 -21.88 -39.70 12.13
C TRP A 202 -20.43 -40.10 12.40
N LEU A 203 -20.09 -40.46 13.64
CA LEU A 203 -18.74 -40.86 14.07
C LEU A 203 -18.54 -42.37 13.91
N ILE A 204 -17.32 -42.79 13.57
CA ILE A 204 -16.79 -44.13 13.77
C ILE A 204 -15.91 -44.06 15.02
N LYS A 205 -16.53 -44.17 16.20
CA LYS A 205 -15.84 -44.05 17.47
C LYS A 205 -14.74 -45.11 17.61
N VAL A 206 -13.52 -44.69 17.91
CA VAL A 206 -12.39 -45.57 18.22
C VAL A 206 -12.43 -45.94 19.70
N TRP A 207 -12.26 -47.23 19.97
CA TRP A 207 -12.27 -47.80 21.32
C TRP A 207 -10.93 -48.53 21.54
N ASN A 208 -9.87 -47.78 21.81
CA ASN A 208 -8.53 -48.33 21.99
C ASN A 208 -7.95 -47.97 23.37
N ASN A 209 -7.21 -48.90 23.98
CA ASN A 209 -6.59 -48.72 25.30
C ASN A 209 -5.08 -48.41 25.19
N ASN A 210 -4.64 -47.88 24.05
CA ASN A 210 -3.24 -47.65 23.70
C ASN A 210 -3.09 -46.33 22.93
N ASN A 211 -1.89 -45.99 22.46
CA ASN A 211 -1.63 -44.73 21.76
C ASN A 211 -1.91 -44.79 20.24
N PHE A 212 -2.39 -45.92 19.70
CA PHE A 212 -2.52 -46.14 18.25
C PHE A 212 -3.80 -45.56 17.63
N CYS A 213 -4.52 -44.64 18.30
CA CYS A 213 -5.85 -44.20 17.87
C CYS A 213 -5.88 -43.64 16.44
N LEU A 214 -4.79 -43.01 15.97
CA LEU A 214 -4.61 -42.61 14.57
C LEU A 214 -4.78 -43.78 13.60
N PHE A 215 -4.11 -44.91 13.86
CA PHE A 215 -4.15 -46.08 12.97
C PHE A 215 -5.47 -46.83 13.06
N TYR A 216 -6.09 -46.91 14.24
CA TYR A 216 -7.46 -47.42 14.36
C TYR A 216 -8.45 -46.58 13.56
N ALA A 217 -8.39 -45.24 13.69
CA ALA A 217 -9.26 -44.33 12.93
C ALA A 217 -9.05 -44.48 11.42
N LEU A 218 -7.79 -44.60 10.98
CA LEU A 218 -7.40 -44.85 9.59
C LEU A 218 -7.97 -46.19 9.07
N GLU A 219 -7.68 -47.32 9.71
CA GLU A 219 -8.16 -48.64 9.25
C GLU A 219 -9.68 -48.79 9.33
N LEU A 220 -10.32 -48.34 10.42
CA LEU A 220 -11.77 -48.40 10.55
C LEU A 220 -12.47 -47.55 9.47
N THR A 221 -11.93 -46.37 9.16
CA THR A 221 -12.47 -45.52 8.09
C THR A 221 -12.19 -46.12 6.71
N ARG A 222 -10.99 -46.70 6.47
CA ARG A 222 -10.68 -47.41 5.23
C ARG A 222 -11.66 -48.55 4.98
N LYS A 223 -11.81 -49.47 5.94
CA LYS A 223 -12.75 -50.61 5.88
C LYS A 223 -14.20 -50.16 5.68
N HIS A 224 -14.58 -49.02 6.25
CA HIS A 224 -15.91 -48.43 6.03
C HIS A 224 -16.12 -47.93 4.59
N VAL A 225 -15.12 -47.23 4.04
CA VAL A 225 -15.21 -46.58 2.72
C VAL A 225 -15.00 -47.59 1.57
N THR A 226 -14.06 -48.54 1.69
CA THR A 226 -13.81 -49.59 0.68
C THR A 226 -14.88 -50.67 0.65
N LYS A 227 -15.64 -50.83 1.75
CA LYS A 227 -16.63 -51.91 1.96
C LYS A 227 -16.05 -53.32 1.84
N GLU A 228 -14.77 -53.52 2.15
CA GLU A 228 -14.10 -54.83 2.01
C GLU A 228 -14.72 -55.94 2.88
N LEU A 229 -15.46 -55.58 3.93
CA LEU A 229 -16.20 -56.51 4.78
C LEU A 229 -17.59 -56.90 4.24
N GLY A 230 -17.99 -56.40 3.06
CA GLY A 230 -19.28 -56.71 2.42
C GLY A 230 -20.46 -55.98 3.05
N HIS A 231 -21.41 -56.72 3.63
CA HIS A 231 -22.66 -56.15 4.15
C HIS A 231 -22.42 -55.18 5.31
N ARG A 232 -23.28 -54.16 5.46
CA ARG A 232 -23.13 -53.09 6.48
C ARG A 232 -23.07 -53.64 7.91
N GLU A 233 -23.72 -54.78 8.15
CA GLU A 233 -23.73 -55.46 9.44
C GLU A 233 -22.40 -56.14 9.78
N ASN A 234 -21.65 -56.63 8.78
CA ASN A 234 -20.30 -57.16 9.00
C ASN A 234 -19.36 -56.06 9.50
N PHE A 235 -19.48 -54.83 8.96
CA PHE A 235 -18.74 -53.68 9.49
C PHE A 235 -19.20 -53.28 10.90
N ARG A 236 -20.51 -53.32 11.20
CA ARG A 236 -21.00 -53.09 12.58
C ARG A 236 -20.44 -54.12 13.55
N ARG A 237 -20.47 -55.41 13.18
CA ARG A 237 -19.94 -56.50 14.00
C ARG A 237 -18.44 -56.34 14.20
N TYR A 238 -17.67 -56.08 13.15
CA TYR A 238 -16.24 -55.78 13.26
C TYR A 238 -15.94 -54.55 14.15
N HIS A 239 -16.77 -53.50 14.07
CA HIS A 239 -16.65 -52.29 14.91
C HIS A 239 -17.02 -52.53 16.39
N GLN A 240 -17.84 -53.55 16.68
CA GLN A 240 -18.31 -53.95 18.02
C GLN A 240 -17.59 -55.20 18.59
N GLU A 241 -16.84 -55.94 17.76
CA GLU A 241 -16.03 -57.12 18.14
C GLU A 241 -14.88 -56.72 19.10
N ARG A 242 -14.39 -57.67 19.91
CA ARG A 242 -13.31 -57.46 20.90
C ARG A 242 -12.09 -56.79 20.27
N LEU A 243 -11.48 -55.82 20.98
CA LEU A 243 -10.31 -55.02 20.54
C LEU A 243 -9.21 -55.84 19.84
N GLN A 244 -8.98 -57.08 20.28
CA GLN A 244 -7.95 -57.99 19.77
C GLN A 244 -7.89 -58.07 18.24
N ARG A 245 -9.03 -58.16 17.54
CA ARG A 245 -9.02 -58.29 16.06
C ARG A 245 -8.59 -56.99 15.39
N GLN A 246 -9.17 -55.87 15.81
CA GLN A 246 -8.80 -54.54 15.31
C GLN A 246 -7.34 -54.20 15.66
N GLN A 247 -6.86 -54.63 16.82
CA GLN A 247 -5.49 -54.47 17.29
C GLN A 247 -4.49 -55.27 16.44
N SER A 248 -4.81 -56.52 16.07
CA SER A 248 -3.99 -57.30 15.14
C SER A 248 -3.90 -56.63 13.76
N ASP A 249 -5.02 -56.17 13.20
CA ASP A 249 -5.03 -55.45 11.91
C ASP A 249 -4.14 -54.18 11.96
N VAL A 250 -4.26 -53.38 13.03
CA VAL A 250 -3.45 -52.17 13.24
C VAL A 250 -1.96 -52.48 13.44
N ILE A 251 -1.61 -53.47 14.27
CA ILE A 251 -0.22 -53.87 14.52
C ILE A 251 0.42 -54.42 13.22
N ASN A 252 -0.33 -55.18 12.42
CA ASN A 252 0.14 -55.67 11.14
C ASN A 252 0.38 -54.52 10.14
N LEU A 253 -0.53 -53.53 10.08
CA LEU A 253 -0.33 -52.33 9.27
C LEU A 253 0.94 -51.57 9.69
N MET A 254 1.13 -51.34 11.00
CA MET A 254 2.31 -50.64 11.53
C MET A 254 3.60 -51.40 11.22
N LYS A 255 3.63 -52.73 11.41
CA LYS A 255 4.78 -53.59 11.08
C LYS A 255 5.13 -53.55 9.59
N ASN A 256 4.13 -53.69 8.71
CA ASN A 256 4.34 -53.70 7.25
C ASN A 256 4.90 -52.37 6.71
N ILE A 257 4.71 -51.27 7.44
CA ILE A 257 5.19 -49.92 7.08
C ILE A 257 6.50 -49.56 7.81
N GLY A 258 6.95 -50.39 8.76
CA GLY A 258 8.13 -50.08 9.60
C GLY A 258 7.88 -48.94 10.59
N ILE A 259 6.67 -48.85 11.16
CA ILE A 259 6.31 -47.88 12.19
C ILE A 259 6.68 -48.47 13.57
N PRO A 260 7.47 -47.76 14.41
CA PRO A 260 7.76 -48.19 15.77
C PRO A 260 6.48 -48.37 16.59
N LEU A 261 6.43 -49.34 17.50
CA LEU A 261 5.24 -49.63 18.32
C LEU A 261 5.26 -48.91 19.70
N ASN A 262 6.39 -48.28 20.04
CA ASN A 262 6.71 -47.75 21.37
C ASN A 262 6.68 -46.21 21.47
N GLU A 263 6.15 -45.50 20.47
CA GLU A 263 6.00 -44.04 20.54
C GLU A 263 4.92 -43.62 21.55
N GLU A 264 5.18 -42.54 22.30
CA GLU A 264 4.20 -41.94 23.21
C GLU A 264 3.00 -41.31 22.47
N LYS A 265 3.23 -40.79 21.26
CA LYS A 265 2.21 -40.11 20.46
C LYS A 265 2.52 -40.26 18.97
N TYR A 266 1.51 -40.59 18.16
CA TYR A 266 1.67 -40.69 16.71
C TYR A 266 1.14 -39.43 16.02
N GLU A 267 2.04 -38.65 15.41
CA GLU A 267 1.70 -37.44 14.66
C GLU A 267 1.15 -37.75 13.26
N ALA A 268 -0.02 -37.19 12.93
CA ALA A 268 -0.63 -37.36 11.62
C ALA A 268 0.29 -36.90 10.49
N GLN A 269 1.00 -35.79 10.67
CA GLN A 269 1.93 -35.24 9.69
C GLN A 269 3.07 -36.21 9.29
N LEU A 270 3.49 -37.10 10.21
CA LEU A 270 4.58 -38.05 9.99
C LEU A 270 4.10 -39.42 9.53
N TYR A 271 2.96 -39.89 10.07
CA TYR A 271 2.51 -41.28 9.89
C TYR A 271 1.39 -41.45 8.86
N VAL A 272 0.53 -40.45 8.63
CA VAL A 272 -0.47 -40.51 7.56
C VAL A 272 0.18 -40.66 6.17
N PRO A 273 1.28 -39.96 5.82
CA PRO A 273 1.96 -40.18 4.55
C PRO A 273 2.32 -41.64 4.31
N LYS A 274 3.05 -42.24 5.26
CA LYS A 274 3.51 -43.63 5.16
C LYS A 274 2.36 -44.62 4.97
N VAL A 275 1.23 -44.41 5.68
CA VAL A 275 0.03 -45.26 5.56
C VAL A 275 -0.69 -45.05 4.22
N VAL A 276 -0.88 -43.81 3.79
CA VAL A 276 -1.59 -43.48 2.54
C VAL A 276 -0.80 -43.95 1.33
N ASP A 277 0.52 -43.79 1.32
CA ASP A 277 1.37 -44.23 0.21
C ASP A 277 1.49 -45.75 0.16
N TYR A 278 1.63 -46.42 1.30
CA TYR A 278 1.54 -47.87 1.38
C TYR A 278 0.21 -48.39 0.80
N TRP A 279 -0.93 -47.85 1.26
CA TRP A 279 -2.25 -48.22 0.74
C TRP A 279 -2.41 -47.93 -0.75
N ASN A 280 -1.94 -46.78 -1.23
CA ASN A 280 -1.97 -46.46 -2.65
C ASN A 280 -1.19 -47.51 -3.44
N ASN A 281 0.02 -47.89 -3.02
CA ASN A 281 0.83 -48.90 -3.69
C ASN A 281 0.17 -50.30 -3.71
N ILE A 282 -0.42 -50.76 -2.59
CA ILE A 282 -0.99 -52.13 -2.53
C ILE A 282 -2.40 -52.24 -3.15
N TYR A 283 -3.19 -51.16 -3.17
CA TYR A 283 -4.57 -51.17 -3.67
C TYR A 283 -4.76 -50.45 -5.03
N GLU A 284 -3.70 -49.93 -5.66
CA GLU A 284 -3.77 -49.31 -6.99
C GLU A 284 -4.39 -50.26 -8.03
N LYS A 285 -3.99 -51.54 -8.00
CA LYS A 285 -4.53 -52.61 -8.87
C LYS A 285 -6.02 -52.88 -8.63
N ASN A 286 -6.54 -52.54 -7.46
CA ASN A 286 -7.97 -52.61 -7.13
C ASN A 286 -8.73 -51.31 -7.47
N GLY A 287 -8.06 -50.31 -8.05
CA GLY A 287 -8.64 -49.04 -8.47
C GLY A 287 -8.83 -48.00 -7.36
N TYR A 288 -8.33 -48.24 -6.15
CA TYR A 288 -8.43 -47.29 -5.04
C TYR A 288 -7.25 -46.32 -5.02
N ARG A 289 -7.55 -45.03 -4.85
CA ARG A 289 -6.58 -43.96 -4.61
C ARG A 289 -7.03 -43.14 -3.41
N PHE A 290 -6.33 -43.31 -2.30
CA PHE A 290 -6.65 -42.76 -0.99
C PHE A 290 -6.14 -41.33 -0.81
N LYS A 291 -6.93 -40.53 -0.09
CA LYS A 291 -6.52 -39.23 0.44
C LYS A 291 -7.19 -38.99 1.79
N VAL A 292 -6.39 -38.71 2.82
CA VAL A 292 -6.85 -38.47 4.19
C VAL A 292 -7.18 -37.00 4.39
N PHE A 293 -8.22 -36.73 5.18
CA PHE A 293 -8.74 -35.40 5.51
C PHE A 293 -9.06 -35.34 7.01
N ILE A 294 -8.41 -34.46 7.77
CA ILE A 294 -8.56 -34.37 9.24
C ILE A 294 -9.32 -33.11 9.64
N PHE A 295 -10.36 -33.27 10.46
CA PHE A 295 -11.29 -32.24 10.94
C PHE A 295 -11.17 -32.01 12.45
N ASN A 296 -11.47 -30.80 12.92
CA ASN A 296 -11.44 -30.41 14.35
C ASN A 296 -12.85 -30.36 14.97
N GLU A 297 -12.89 -30.30 16.29
CA GLU A 297 -14.05 -30.14 17.15
C GLU A 297 -14.76 -28.77 17.02
N ARG A 298 -14.01 -27.69 16.75
CA ARG A 298 -14.53 -26.31 16.75
C ARG A 298 -15.58 -25.97 15.66
N CYS A 299 -16.03 -26.94 14.87
CA CYS A 299 -17.00 -26.78 13.78
C CYS A 299 -16.64 -25.71 12.73
N GLU A 300 -15.35 -25.35 12.64
CA GLU A 300 -14.82 -24.46 11.61
C GLU A 300 -14.87 -25.16 10.24
N GLU A 301 -15.03 -24.40 9.16
CA GLU A 301 -15.19 -24.98 7.81
C GLU A 301 -13.87 -25.55 7.22
N LYS A 302 -12.76 -25.37 7.92
CA LYS A 302 -11.40 -25.68 7.47
C LYS A 302 -10.89 -27.01 8.03
N LEU A 303 -10.14 -27.73 7.21
CA LEU A 303 -9.38 -28.91 7.61
C LEU A 303 -8.18 -28.50 8.47
N ILE A 304 -7.73 -29.40 9.36
CA ILE A 304 -6.47 -29.23 10.09
C ILE A 304 -5.29 -29.79 9.26
N TYR A 305 -5.51 -30.90 8.55
CA TYR A 305 -4.48 -31.58 7.75
C TYR A 305 -5.11 -32.43 6.64
N LYS A 306 -4.36 -32.67 5.56
CA LYS A 306 -4.73 -33.57 4.46
C LYS A 306 -3.48 -34.13 3.77
N TYR A 307 -3.54 -35.39 3.31
CA TYR A 307 -2.44 -36.01 2.57
C TYR A 307 -2.93 -37.07 1.58
N GLY A 308 -2.28 -37.14 0.40
CA GLY A 308 -2.56 -38.11 -0.67
C GLY A 308 -2.73 -37.48 -2.05
N SER A 309 -2.76 -38.30 -3.10
CA SER A 309 -2.77 -37.88 -4.51
C SER A 309 -3.84 -36.84 -4.85
N GLU A 310 -3.52 -35.86 -5.70
CA GLU A 310 -4.51 -34.91 -6.25
C GLU A 310 -5.57 -35.57 -7.15
N THR A 311 -5.35 -36.83 -7.57
CA THR A 311 -6.29 -37.60 -8.40
C THR A 311 -7.08 -38.66 -7.62
N TYR A 312 -7.11 -38.56 -6.29
CA TYR A 312 -7.81 -39.49 -5.40
C TYR A 312 -9.28 -39.75 -5.78
N ASN A 313 -9.75 -40.97 -5.47
CA ASN A 313 -11.16 -41.35 -5.56
C ASN A 313 -11.73 -41.87 -4.23
N THR A 314 -10.89 -42.06 -3.21
CA THR A 314 -11.28 -42.67 -1.93
C THR A 314 -10.91 -41.74 -0.77
N PRO A 315 -11.75 -40.76 -0.43
CA PRO A 315 -11.50 -39.85 0.68
C PRO A 315 -11.66 -40.59 2.01
N ILE A 316 -10.69 -40.42 2.91
CA ILE A 316 -10.66 -40.99 4.27
C ILE A 316 -10.79 -39.85 5.28
N PRO A 317 -12.02 -39.53 5.75
CA PRO A 317 -12.26 -38.44 6.69
C PRO A 317 -12.08 -38.89 8.15
N ILE A 318 -11.25 -38.15 8.89
CA ILE A 318 -10.86 -38.41 10.28
C ILE A 318 -11.24 -37.20 11.14
N TYR A 319 -11.71 -37.44 12.35
CA TYR A 319 -12.03 -36.44 13.36
C TYR A 319 -10.95 -36.42 14.44
N HIS A 320 -10.51 -35.23 14.85
CA HIS A 320 -9.58 -35.02 15.96
C HIS A 320 -10.19 -34.08 17.00
N SER A 321 -10.15 -34.49 18.26
CA SER A 321 -10.75 -33.84 19.44
C SER A 321 -10.06 -34.40 20.69
N ASP A 322 -9.81 -33.56 21.69
CA ASP A 322 -9.12 -33.93 22.95
C ASP A 322 -7.89 -34.84 22.79
N ASP A 323 -7.01 -34.50 21.85
CA ASP A 323 -5.79 -35.27 21.55
C ASP A 323 -6.06 -36.73 21.09
N HIS A 324 -7.26 -37.03 20.58
CA HIS A 324 -7.70 -38.36 20.14
C HIS A 324 -8.22 -38.37 18.69
N PHE A 325 -8.12 -39.51 18.00
CA PHE A 325 -8.57 -39.69 16.62
C PHE A 325 -9.76 -40.65 16.51
N ASP A 326 -10.80 -40.21 15.81
CA ASP A 326 -11.97 -41.01 15.45
C ASP A 326 -12.18 -41.02 13.92
N GLY A 327 -12.85 -42.03 13.38
CA GLY A 327 -13.25 -42.02 11.96
C GLY A 327 -14.55 -41.24 11.73
N ILE A 328 -14.80 -40.77 10.51
CA ILE A 328 -16.05 -40.10 10.14
C ILE A 328 -16.82 -40.93 9.10
N ARG A 329 -18.10 -41.22 9.36
CA ARG A 329 -19.02 -41.88 8.41
C ARG A 329 -19.51 -40.91 7.34
N THR A 330 -19.91 -39.70 7.76
CA THR A 330 -20.49 -38.68 6.88
C THR A 330 -20.13 -37.28 7.37
N VAL A 331 -19.09 -36.67 6.80
CA VAL A 331 -18.61 -35.31 7.16
C VAL A 331 -19.73 -34.26 7.13
N GLY A 332 -20.65 -34.36 6.16
CA GLY A 332 -21.79 -33.45 6.09
C GLY A 332 -22.64 -33.40 7.36
N ALA A 333 -22.84 -34.55 8.02
CA ALA A 333 -23.69 -34.65 9.21
C ALA A 333 -23.06 -33.99 10.47
N GLN A 334 -21.74 -33.77 10.49
CA GLN A 334 -21.07 -33.01 11.54
C GLN A 334 -21.59 -31.56 11.63
N PHE A 335 -22.01 -30.98 10.50
CA PHE A 335 -22.54 -29.60 10.43
C PHE A 335 -24.06 -29.51 10.61
N GLY A 336 -24.73 -30.62 10.95
CA GLY A 336 -26.18 -30.74 11.11
C GLY A 336 -26.91 -31.38 9.93
N ILE A 337 -28.24 -31.49 10.05
CA ILE A 337 -29.10 -32.18 9.09
C ILE A 337 -29.05 -31.49 7.71
N ASN A 338 -29.01 -32.29 6.64
CA ASN A 338 -28.99 -31.87 5.22
C ASN A 338 -27.75 -31.09 4.76
N TRP A 339 -26.62 -31.13 5.46
CA TRP A 339 -25.34 -30.64 4.95
C TRP A 339 -24.53 -31.75 4.24
N GLN A 340 -23.74 -31.35 3.26
CA GLN A 340 -22.76 -32.15 2.53
C GLN A 340 -21.42 -31.39 2.50
N TYR A 341 -20.32 -32.09 2.23
CA TYR A 341 -18.97 -31.50 2.18
C TYR A 341 -18.26 -31.85 0.87
N CYS A 342 -17.60 -30.87 0.25
CA CYS A 342 -16.80 -31.09 -0.95
C CYS A 342 -15.30 -31.09 -0.61
N TYR A 343 -14.67 -32.26 -0.68
CA TYR A 343 -13.24 -32.44 -0.43
C TYR A 343 -12.30 -31.71 -1.42
N SER A 344 -12.78 -31.29 -2.60
CA SER A 344 -11.95 -30.61 -3.61
C SER A 344 -11.85 -29.10 -3.45
N CYS A 345 -12.86 -28.45 -2.84
CA CYS A 345 -12.83 -27.01 -2.58
C CYS A 345 -13.07 -26.65 -1.12
N GLU A 346 -13.10 -27.65 -0.24
CA GLU A 346 -13.12 -27.54 1.22
C GLU A 346 -14.27 -26.69 1.75
N LYS A 347 -15.46 -26.86 1.16
CA LYS A 347 -16.69 -26.14 1.53
C LYS A 347 -17.85 -27.08 1.79
N LYS A 348 -18.60 -26.78 2.85
CA LYS A 348 -19.91 -27.37 3.11
C LYS A 348 -21.00 -26.73 2.22
N TYR A 349 -22.01 -27.51 1.85
CA TYR A 349 -23.14 -27.06 1.04
C TYR A 349 -24.38 -27.93 1.35
N ARG A 350 -25.60 -27.39 1.24
CA ARG A 350 -26.83 -28.17 1.53
C ARG A 350 -27.36 -28.91 0.31
N ARG A 351 -27.21 -28.33 -0.88
CA ARG A 351 -27.61 -28.95 -2.17
C ARG A 351 -26.51 -28.72 -3.20
N ALA A 352 -26.24 -29.69 -4.08
CA ALA A 352 -25.20 -29.57 -5.13
C ALA A 352 -25.34 -28.29 -5.99
N ARG A 353 -26.58 -27.81 -6.16
CA ARG A 353 -26.91 -26.55 -6.83
C ARG A 353 -26.41 -25.28 -6.12
N GLU A 354 -26.20 -25.33 -4.81
CA GLU A 354 -25.72 -24.20 -3.98
C GLU A 354 -24.19 -24.17 -3.89
N HIS A 355 -23.51 -25.16 -4.47
CA HIS A 355 -22.06 -25.26 -4.51
C HIS A 355 -21.40 -24.21 -5.45
N ASP A 356 -20.08 -24.07 -5.38
CA ASP A 356 -19.30 -23.19 -6.27
C ASP A 356 -19.29 -23.73 -7.72
N ASN A 357 -19.43 -22.85 -8.71
CA ASN A 357 -19.34 -23.20 -10.14
C ASN A 357 -17.88 -23.41 -10.60
N LYS A 358 -16.90 -22.90 -9.83
CA LYS A 358 -15.46 -23.01 -10.11
C LYS A 358 -14.81 -24.28 -9.55
N CYS A 359 -15.50 -25.05 -8.70
CA CYS A 359 -15.00 -26.28 -8.12
C CYS A 359 -14.62 -27.31 -9.19
N LYS A 360 -13.44 -27.96 -9.06
CA LYS A 360 -12.95 -28.98 -10.00
C LYS A 360 -13.85 -30.22 -9.96
N SER A 361 -14.22 -30.69 -8.77
CA SER A 361 -15.15 -31.82 -8.55
C SER A 361 -16.62 -31.48 -8.79
N ARG A 362 -16.93 -30.60 -9.75
CA ARG A 362 -18.29 -30.31 -10.19
C ARG A 362 -18.41 -30.38 -11.71
N CYS A 363 -19.39 -31.14 -12.18
CA CYS A 363 -19.74 -31.13 -13.60
C CYS A 363 -20.45 -29.82 -13.95
N ARG A 364 -19.84 -29.00 -14.82
CA ARG A 364 -20.43 -27.73 -15.30
C ARG A 364 -21.67 -27.93 -16.18
N LEU A 365 -21.83 -29.11 -16.77
CA LEU A 365 -22.96 -29.46 -17.64
C LEU A 365 -24.20 -29.82 -16.81
N CYS A 366 -24.13 -30.90 -16.02
CA CYS A 366 -25.26 -31.45 -15.24
C CYS A 366 -25.32 -30.98 -13.78
N GLY A 367 -24.35 -30.21 -13.28
CA GLY A 367 -24.38 -29.59 -11.95
C GLY A 367 -24.01 -30.50 -10.77
N ARG A 368 -23.84 -31.82 -10.98
CA ARG A 368 -23.44 -32.78 -9.92
C ARG A 368 -22.06 -32.45 -9.35
N VAL A 369 -21.93 -32.61 -8.03
CA VAL A 369 -20.72 -32.36 -7.22
C VAL A 369 -20.28 -33.68 -6.57
N GLY A 370 -18.99 -33.97 -6.56
CA GLY A 370 -18.44 -35.14 -5.87
C GLY A 370 -17.24 -35.76 -6.59
N VAL A 371 -16.74 -36.86 -6.02
CA VAL A 371 -15.71 -37.71 -6.65
C VAL A 371 -16.22 -38.26 -7.99
N GLY A 372 -15.35 -38.42 -8.98
CA GLY A 372 -15.74 -38.82 -10.34
C GLY A 372 -16.54 -37.74 -11.08
N LYS A 373 -16.28 -36.46 -10.76
CA LYS A 373 -16.74 -35.28 -11.49
C LYS A 373 -15.54 -34.39 -11.87
N PRO A 374 -15.50 -33.74 -13.05
CA PRO A 374 -16.55 -33.66 -14.09
C PRO A 374 -16.94 -35.01 -14.67
N CYS A 375 -18.16 -35.14 -15.21
CA CYS A 375 -18.62 -36.42 -15.74
C CYS A 375 -17.67 -36.91 -16.85
N PRO A 376 -17.38 -38.23 -16.91
CA PRO A 376 -16.48 -38.79 -17.92
C PRO A 376 -17.03 -38.57 -19.34
N VAL A 377 -16.13 -38.64 -20.31
CA VAL A 377 -16.46 -38.61 -21.74
C VAL A 377 -16.65 -40.04 -22.22
N SER A 378 -17.82 -40.34 -22.80
CA SER A 378 -18.06 -41.56 -23.56
C SER A 378 -17.77 -41.29 -25.03
N LEU A 379 -16.87 -42.06 -25.64
CA LEU A 379 -16.41 -41.85 -27.02
C LEU A 379 -17.56 -41.95 -28.05
N ASN A 380 -18.62 -42.68 -27.73
CA ASN A 380 -19.74 -42.98 -28.63
C ASN A 380 -21.02 -42.17 -28.31
N PHE A 381 -20.94 -41.10 -27.52
CA PHE A 381 -22.11 -40.25 -27.21
C PHE A 381 -21.78 -38.76 -27.33
N ARG A 382 -22.48 -38.05 -28.22
CA ARG A 382 -22.46 -36.59 -28.31
C ARG A 382 -23.89 -36.09 -28.54
N LYS A 383 -24.43 -35.31 -27.61
CA LYS A 383 -25.79 -34.76 -27.72
C LYS A 383 -25.86 -33.33 -27.22
N GLU A 384 -26.40 -32.44 -28.05
CA GLU A 384 -26.70 -31.07 -27.67
C GLU A 384 -28.09 -30.97 -27.02
N CYS A 385 -28.27 -30.01 -26.11
CA CYS A 385 -29.55 -29.73 -25.49
C CYS A 385 -30.14 -28.41 -26.00
N ASN A 386 -31.16 -28.50 -26.86
CA ASN A 386 -31.84 -27.37 -27.51
C ASN A 386 -32.29 -26.25 -26.54
N ASP A 387 -32.62 -26.60 -25.30
CA ASP A 387 -33.10 -25.65 -24.28
C ASP A 387 -31.99 -24.74 -23.72
N CYS A 388 -30.73 -25.21 -23.71
CA CYS A 388 -29.61 -24.56 -23.02
C CYS A 388 -28.28 -24.48 -23.79
N GLY A 389 -28.22 -24.96 -25.05
CA GLY A 389 -27.04 -24.88 -25.93
C GLY A 389 -25.84 -25.74 -25.49
N LYS A 390 -26.00 -26.57 -24.47
CA LYS A 390 -24.91 -27.38 -23.91
C LYS A 390 -24.71 -28.67 -24.70
N VAL A 391 -23.46 -28.97 -25.02
CA VAL A 391 -23.05 -30.25 -25.59
C VAL A 391 -22.66 -31.21 -24.46
N PHE A 392 -23.26 -32.41 -24.45
CA PHE A 392 -23.01 -33.49 -23.50
C PHE A 392 -22.30 -34.64 -24.19
N LEU A 393 -21.30 -35.19 -23.49
CA LEU A 393 -20.49 -36.32 -23.96
C LEU A 393 -20.74 -37.61 -23.15
N ASP A 394 -21.84 -37.66 -22.40
CA ASP A 394 -22.28 -38.82 -21.61
C ASP A 394 -23.80 -38.78 -21.43
N ASN A 395 -24.45 -39.95 -21.54
CA ASN A 395 -25.89 -40.10 -21.48
C ASN A 395 -26.45 -39.92 -20.06
N ASP A 396 -25.74 -40.39 -19.02
CA ASP A 396 -26.15 -40.14 -17.62
C ASP A 396 -26.00 -38.65 -17.26
N CYS A 397 -24.95 -37.99 -17.74
CA CYS A 397 -24.80 -36.53 -17.64
C CYS A 397 -25.93 -35.79 -18.36
N PHE A 398 -26.37 -36.26 -19.54
CA PHE A 398 -27.52 -35.69 -20.25
C PHE A 398 -28.84 -35.93 -19.49
N ASN A 399 -29.16 -37.16 -19.11
CA ASN A 399 -30.45 -37.45 -18.46
C ASN A 399 -30.56 -36.76 -17.09
N HIS A 400 -29.47 -36.71 -16.32
CA HIS A 400 -29.45 -36.00 -15.04
C HIS A 400 -29.64 -34.49 -15.19
N HIS A 401 -29.12 -33.82 -16.23
CA HIS A 401 -29.28 -32.35 -16.34
C HIS A 401 -30.75 -31.95 -16.61
N LYS A 402 -31.52 -32.83 -17.27
CA LYS A 402 -32.96 -32.65 -17.47
C LYS A 402 -33.73 -32.91 -16.19
N SER A 403 -33.58 -34.09 -15.57
CA SER A 403 -34.34 -34.45 -14.36
C SER A 403 -34.03 -33.58 -13.14
N SER A 404 -32.78 -33.10 -12.98
CA SER A 404 -32.39 -32.17 -11.90
C SER A 404 -32.78 -30.71 -12.13
N ASN A 405 -33.44 -30.38 -13.25
CA ASN A 405 -33.79 -29.02 -13.65
C ASN A 405 -32.58 -28.07 -13.81
N GLN A 406 -31.35 -28.61 -13.96
CA GLN A 406 -30.12 -27.83 -14.15
C GLN A 406 -30.09 -27.12 -15.52
N CYS A 407 -30.85 -27.63 -16.51
CA CYS A 407 -31.07 -27.02 -17.81
C CYS A 407 -31.52 -25.54 -17.69
N ASN A 408 -32.61 -25.30 -16.96
CA ASN A 408 -33.19 -23.98 -16.70
C ASN A 408 -32.30 -23.04 -15.88
N ARG A 409 -31.21 -23.56 -15.31
CA ARG A 409 -30.33 -22.80 -14.44
C ARG A 409 -29.08 -22.28 -15.15
N SER A 410 -28.62 -22.92 -16.22
CA SER A 410 -27.34 -22.55 -16.83
C SER A 410 -27.30 -22.88 -18.32
N LYS A 411 -26.90 -21.90 -19.13
CA LYS A 411 -26.83 -21.99 -20.59
C LYS A 411 -25.39 -21.85 -21.07
N GLN A 412 -25.11 -22.35 -22.26
CA GLN A 412 -23.86 -22.16 -22.99
C GLN A 412 -24.03 -21.04 -24.04
N CYS A 413 -22.94 -20.34 -24.37
CA CYS A 413 -22.98 -19.26 -25.36
C CYS A 413 -22.56 -19.78 -26.73
N ASP A 414 -23.46 -19.69 -27.71
CA ASP A 414 -23.23 -20.18 -29.07
C ASP A 414 -22.03 -19.48 -29.75
N LYS A 415 -21.76 -18.22 -29.38
CA LYS A 415 -20.65 -17.42 -29.94
C LYS A 415 -19.28 -17.65 -29.29
N CYS A 416 -19.21 -18.14 -28.04
CA CYS A 416 -17.93 -18.23 -27.31
C CYS A 416 -17.77 -19.43 -26.38
N GLY A 417 -18.71 -20.38 -26.36
CA GLY A 417 -18.67 -21.61 -25.57
C GLY A 417 -18.79 -21.42 -24.04
N ILE A 418 -18.83 -20.20 -23.53
CA ILE A 418 -18.88 -19.94 -22.08
C ILE A 418 -20.23 -20.42 -21.52
N ILE A 419 -20.18 -21.21 -20.45
CA ILE A 419 -21.36 -21.63 -19.67
C ILE A 419 -21.56 -20.69 -18.50
N TRP A 420 -22.75 -20.09 -18.37
CA TRP A 420 -23.10 -19.17 -17.28
C TRP A 420 -24.39 -19.57 -16.55
N ASP A 421 -24.59 -19.03 -15.33
CA ASP A 421 -25.78 -19.27 -14.50
C ASP A 421 -26.82 -18.14 -14.69
N VAL A 422 -28.07 -18.53 -14.95
CA VAL A 422 -29.18 -17.64 -15.30
C VAL A 422 -29.87 -17.05 -14.06
N LYS A 423 -29.80 -17.73 -12.90
CA LYS A 423 -30.48 -17.29 -11.67
C LYS A 423 -29.60 -16.39 -10.79
N THR A 424 -28.31 -16.63 -10.70
CA THR A 424 -27.37 -15.72 -10.00
C THR A 424 -27.31 -14.34 -10.66
N ASN A 425 -27.54 -14.31 -11.98
CA ASN A 425 -27.63 -13.12 -12.82
C ASN A 425 -28.64 -12.07 -12.32
N ARG A 426 -29.82 -12.50 -11.83
CA ARG A 426 -30.86 -11.58 -11.33
C ARG A 426 -30.55 -10.93 -9.97
N LYS A 427 -29.46 -11.34 -9.30
CA LYS A 427 -29.10 -10.85 -7.94
C LYS A 427 -27.73 -10.20 -7.84
N GLN A 428 -26.81 -10.45 -8.77
CA GLN A 428 -25.46 -9.88 -8.75
C GLN A 428 -25.02 -9.52 -10.18
N PRO A 429 -24.92 -8.22 -10.53
CA PRO A 429 -24.56 -7.79 -11.89
C PRO A 429 -23.25 -8.41 -12.40
N GLY A 430 -22.23 -8.52 -11.56
CA GLY A 430 -20.90 -9.01 -11.96
C GLY A 430 -20.80 -10.49 -12.36
N ASN A 431 -21.88 -11.26 -12.26
CA ASN A 431 -21.95 -12.65 -12.70
C ASN A 431 -22.67 -12.83 -14.05
N GLN A 432 -23.01 -11.73 -14.74
CA GLN A 432 -23.59 -11.79 -16.08
C GLN A 432 -22.58 -12.29 -17.11
N HIS A 433 -23.08 -12.92 -18.17
CA HIS A 433 -22.29 -13.20 -19.36
C HIS A 433 -22.74 -12.27 -20.48
N ILE A 434 -21.80 -11.51 -21.02
CA ILE A 434 -21.95 -10.67 -22.21
C ILE A 434 -20.79 -11.04 -23.13
N CYS A 435 -21.09 -11.53 -24.33
CA CYS A 435 -20.06 -12.00 -25.26
C CYS A 435 -19.12 -10.84 -25.66
N GLY A 436 -17.82 -11.13 -25.79
CA GLY A 436 -16.79 -10.12 -26.08
C GLY A 436 -16.46 -9.13 -24.95
N HIS A 437 -17.16 -9.21 -23.80
CA HIS A 437 -17.02 -8.26 -22.70
C HIS A 437 -16.47 -8.93 -21.43
N LYS A 438 -15.75 -8.16 -20.61
CA LYS A 438 -15.26 -8.59 -19.29
C LYS A 438 -15.86 -7.72 -18.20
N TRP A 439 -16.18 -8.32 -17.05
CA TRP A 439 -16.53 -7.57 -15.85
C TRP A 439 -15.29 -6.89 -15.28
N CYS A 440 -15.36 -5.59 -15.05
CA CYS A 440 -14.33 -4.85 -14.34
C CYS A 440 -14.74 -4.58 -12.90
N ALA A 441 -13.91 -5.01 -11.95
CA ALA A 441 -14.11 -4.76 -10.52
C ALA A 441 -13.93 -3.27 -10.12
N ASN A 442 -13.23 -2.47 -10.94
CA ASN A 442 -12.95 -1.06 -10.65
C ASN A 442 -14.16 -0.18 -10.97
N CYS A 443 -14.77 -0.34 -12.15
CA CYS A 443 -15.97 0.41 -12.54
C CYS A 443 -17.29 -0.30 -12.22
N LEU A 444 -17.27 -1.60 -11.89
CA LEU A 444 -18.48 -2.42 -11.67
C LEU A 444 -19.41 -2.42 -12.90
N GLN A 445 -18.86 -2.78 -14.06
CA GLN A 445 -19.57 -2.85 -15.34
C GLN A 445 -18.89 -3.83 -16.29
N PHE A 446 -19.61 -4.23 -17.35
CA PHE A 446 -19.04 -4.96 -18.48
C PHE A 446 -18.60 -3.99 -19.57
N HIS A 447 -17.39 -4.21 -20.11
CA HIS A 447 -16.90 -3.52 -21.31
C HIS A 447 -16.03 -4.47 -22.14
N SER A 448 -15.90 -4.20 -23.44
CA SER A 448 -14.95 -4.89 -24.31
C SER A 448 -13.50 -4.49 -23.98
N ARG A 449 -12.51 -5.14 -24.62
CA ARG A 449 -11.11 -4.72 -24.54
C ARG A 449 -10.90 -3.35 -25.20
N GLU A 450 -11.56 -3.13 -26.34
CA GLU A 450 -11.47 -1.91 -27.15
C GLU A 450 -12.11 -0.69 -26.48
N ARG A 451 -13.30 -0.84 -25.88
CA ARG A 451 -13.95 0.24 -25.13
C ARG A 451 -13.13 0.67 -23.92
N GLY A 452 -12.42 -0.27 -23.29
CA GLY A 452 -11.66 -0.02 -22.07
C GLY A 452 -12.56 0.35 -20.88
N CYS A 453 -11.93 0.86 -19.81
CA CYS A 453 -12.57 1.15 -18.53
C CYS A 453 -12.57 2.65 -18.25
N PHE A 454 -13.67 3.20 -17.73
CA PHE A 454 -13.81 4.64 -17.47
C PHE A 454 -14.10 4.96 -16.00
N ILE A 455 -13.68 6.15 -15.57
CA ILE A 455 -14.11 6.73 -14.31
C ILE A 455 -15.60 7.02 -14.42
N LYS A 456 -16.40 6.45 -13.52
CA LYS A 456 -17.84 6.68 -13.50
C LYS A 456 -18.19 8.04 -12.87
N PRO A 457 -19.21 8.75 -13.38
CA PRO A 457 -19.93 9.73 -12.58
C PRO A 457 -20.37 9.16 -11.23
N LEU A 458 -20.59 10.00 -10.24
CA LEU A 458 -20.96 9.57 -8.89
C LEU A 458 -22.48 9.54 -8.74
N GLU A 459 -23.05 8.34 -8.61
CA GLU A 459 -24.45 8.17 -8.22
C GLU A 459 -24.68 8.61 -6.77
N GLN A 460 -25.72 9.40 -6.54
CA GLN A 460 -26.10 9.85 -5.21
C GLN A 460 -26.63 8.68 -4.36
N LYS A 461 -26.19 8.62 -3.10
CA LYS A 461 -26.69 7.66 -2.11
C LYS A 461 -27.63 8.36 -1.13
N LYS A 462 -28.68 7.65 -0.71
CA LYS A 462 -29.52 8.09 0.41
C LYS A 462 -28.65 8.29 1.65
N GLN A 463 -28.71 9.49 2.22
CA GLN A 463 -28.06 9.78 3.49
C GLN A 463 -28.65 8.89 4.59
N ARG A 464 -27.80 8.42 5.51
CA ARG A 464 -28.22 7.70 6.73
C ARG A 464 -27.84 8.54 7.94
N PRO A 465 -28.68 8.59 8.99
CA PRO A 465 -28.32 9.27 10.22
C PRO A 465 -27.12 8.60 10.87
N TYR A 466 -26.21 9.42 11.38
CA TYR A 466 -25.00 9.01 12.09
C TYR A 466 -24.70 10.01 13.20
N ARG A 467 -23.80 9.64 14.11
CA ARG A 467 -23.29 10.51 15.18
C ARG A 467 -21.95 11.08 14.81
N LEU A 468 -21.77 12.39 14.94
CA LEU A 468 -20.44 12.99 14.99
C LEU A 468 -20.03 12.99 16.47
N VAL A 469 -18.87 12.40 16.76
CA VAL A 469 -18.17 12.63 18.02
C VAL A 469 -16.89 13.36 17.69
N THR A 470 -16.62 14.45 18.38
CA THR A 470 -15.37 15.20 18.36
C THR A 470 -14.70 15.04 19.71
N PHE A 471 -13.38 14.89 19.73
CA PHE A 471 -12.64 14.66 20.97
C PHE A 471 -11.18 15.13 20.85
N ASP A 472 -10.58 15.41 22.00
CA ASP A 472 -9.19 15.83 22.15
C ASP A 472 -8.63 15.29 23.48
N PHE A 473 -7.36 14.87 23.49
CA PHE A 473 -6.69 14.29 24.66
C PHE A 473 -5.54 15.18 25.13
N GLU A 474 -5.55 15.53 26.42
CA GLU A 474 -4.35 15.98 27.11
C GLU A 474 -3.68 14.80 27.85
N THR A 475 -2.36 14.90 28.02
CA THR A 475 -1.55 13.81 28.61
C THR A 475 -0.47 14.34 29.53
N THR A 476 -0.23 13.67 30.66
CA THR A 476 1.02 13.86 31.41
C THR A 476 2.18 13.10 30.75
N GLN A 477 3.40 13.49 31.09
CA GLN A 477 4.65 12.81 30.69
C GLN A 477 5.51 12.40 31.90
N ASP A 478 4.87 12.18 33.05
CA ASP A 478 5.58 11.86 34.31
C ASP A 478 6.12 10.43 34.34
N THR A 479 5.46 9.51 33.62
CA THR A 479 5.87 8.11 33.57
C THR A 479 7.04 7.93 32.60
N MET A 480 8.16 7.42 33.09
CA MET A 480 9.31 7.05 32.24
C MET A 480 9.02 5.76 31.47
N ASP A 481 9.55 5.65 30.26
CA ASP A 481 9.50 4.43 29.45
C ASP A 481 10.41 3.35 30.07
N GLN A 482 9.86 2.14 30.25
CA GLN A 482 10.57 1.02 30.87
C GLN A 482 11.71 0.48 29.99
N GLU A 483 11.61 0.63 28.67
CA GLU A 483 12.60 0.11 27.73
C GLU A 483 13.69 1.14 27.35
N ASN A 484 13.43 2.43 27.58
CA ASN A 484 14.37 3.51 27.33
C ASN A 484 14.16 4.68 28.31
N GLN A 485 15.00 4.78 29.33
CA GLN A 485 14.89 5.79 30.39
C GLN A 485 15.02 7.25 29.89
N ASN A 486 15.48 7.48 28.66
CA ASN A 486 15.45 8.82 28.04
C ASN A 486 14.08 9.21 27.44
N ASN A 487 13.15 8.26 27.32
CA ASN A 487 11.79 8.49 26.84
C ASN A 487 10.80 8.66 28.01
N ARG A 488 9.78 9.49 27.79
CA ARG A 488 8.59 9.61 28.66
C ARG A 488 7.36 9.10 27.93
N LEU A 489 6.47 8.42 28.64
CA LEU A 489 5.22 7.92 28.11
C LEU A 489 4.13 8.99 28.20
N HIS A 490 3.35 9.13 27.13
CA HIS A 490 2.13 9.93 27.16
C HIS A 490 1.02 9.16 27.89
N CYS A 491 0.60 9.67 29.04
CA CYS A 491 -0.45 9.11 29.88
C CYS A 491 -1.69 10.02 29.81
N VAL A 492 -2.77 9.55 29.16
CA VAL A 492 -4.00 10.34 28.98
C VAL A 492 -4.65 10.63 30.33
N ASN A 493 -4.69 11.90 30.69
CA ASN A 493 -5.12 12.36 32.02
C ASN A 493 -6.39 13.21 31.99
N PHE A 494 -6.69 13.79 30.82
CA PHE A 494 -7.94 14.49 30.53
C PHE A 494 -8.40 14.23 29.10
N ILE A 495 -9.70 14.00 28.92
CA ILE A 495 -10.36 13.87 27.61
C ILE A 495 -11.58 14.77 27.62
N ALA A 496 -11.68 15.65 26.63
CA ALA A 496 -12.94 16.30 26.28
C ALA A 496 -13.56 15.58 25.08
N ALA A 497 -14.89 15.41 25.09
CA ALA A 497 -15.65 14.88 23.97
C ALA A 497 -16.96 15.66 23.79
N THR A 498 -17.37 15.84 22.54
CA THR A 498 -18.67 16.42 22.17
C THR A 498 -19.40 15.53 21.19
N ILE A 499 -20.69 15.28 21.41
CA ILE A 499 -21.52 14.42 20.56
C ILE A 499 -22.70 15.18 19.92
N THR A 500 -22.92 14.92 18.64
CA THR A 500 -24.10 15.39 17.89
C THR A 500 -24.51 14.38 16.82
N CYS A 501 -25.65 14.57 16.16
CA CYS A 501 -26.14 13.71 15.10
C CYS A 501 -26.75 14.53 13.97
N THR A 502 -26.95 13.93 12.80
CA THR A 502 -27.40 14.67 11.60
C THR A 502 -28.65 15.52 11.83
N ILE A 503 -29.59 15.03 12.65
CA ILE A 503 -30.83 15.76 13.02
C ILE A 503 -30.53 16.98 13.91
N CYS A 504 -29.61 16.84 14.88
CA CYS A 504 -29.20 17.95 15.74
C CYS A 504 -28.30 18.95 15.02
N MET A 505 -27.52 18.52 14.02
CA MET A 505 -26.71 19.39 13.17
C MET A 505 -27.58 20.30 12.29
N GLU A 506 -28.67 19.75 11.72
CA GLU A 506 -29.58 20.47 10.82
C GLU A 506 -30.39 21.58 11.50
N ASN A 507 -30.43 21.63 12.84
CA ASN A 507 -31.13 22.66 13.59
C ASN A 507 -30.17 23.43 14.52
N LYS A 508 -29.76 24.63 14.10
CA LYS A 508 -28.84 25.49 14.87
C LYS A 508 -29.31 25.80 16.30
N GLN A 509 -30.62 25.93 16.54
CA GLN A 509 -31.17 26.12 17.88
C GLN A 509 -31.05 24.87 18.77
N LEU A 510 -30.92 23.67 18.17
CA LEU A 510 -30.65 22.42 18.90
C LEU A 510 -29.16 22.11 18.99
N TRP A 511 -28.29 22.73 18.18
CA TRP A 511 -26.84 22.55 18.30
C TRP A 511 -26.29 23.26 19.55
N GLY A 512 -26.62 24.55 19.72
CA GLY A 512 -26.09 25.39 20.80
C GLY A 512 -26.73 25.19 22.19
N THR A 513 -27.41 24.06 22.45
CA THR A 513 -28.10 23.81 23.73
C THR A 513 -27.80 22.42 24.29
N PHE A 514 -27.90 22.29 25.62
CA PHE A 514 -27.99 21.00 26.32
C PHE A 514 -28.99 20.04 25.64
N LEU A 515 -28.67 18.74 25.63
CA LEU A 515 -29.49 17.73 24.93
C LEU A 515 -30.75 17.31 25.71
N ARG A 516 -30.83 17.60 27.01
CA ARG A 516 -32.03 17.36 27.83
C ARG A 516 -33.01 18.53 27.69
N ARG A 517 -34.14 18.34 26.99
CA ARG A 517 -35.15 19.39 26.78
C ARG A 517 -36.54 18.90 27.19
N ASN A 518 -37.16 19.56 28.17
CA ASN A 518 -38.48 19.22 28.72
C ASN A 518 -38.63 17.72 29.06
N GLY A 519 -37.59 17.12 29.67
CA GLY A 519 -37.54 15.69 30.00
C GLY A 519 -37.33 14.73 28.82
N LYS A 520 -37.21 15.21 27.58
CA LYS A 520 -36.93 14.39 26.39
C LYS A 520 -35.45 14.46 26.00
N VAL A 521 -34.95 13.30 25.55
CA VAL A 521 -33.56 13.04 25.18
C VAL A 521 -33.47 12.75 23.68
N CYS A 522 -32.39 13.19 23.02
CA CYS A 522 -32.16 12.81 21.62
C CYS A 522 -31.90 11.31 21.51
N THR A 523 -32.76 10.60 20.76
CA THR A 523 -32.68 9.14 20.56
C THR A 523 -31.43 8.68 19.81
N ILE A 524 -30.66 9.60 19.23
CA ILE A 524 -29.41 9.32 18.52
C ILE A 524 -28.21 9.71 19.39
N CYS A 525 -28.11 10.97 19.83
CA CYS A 525 -26.98 11.46 20.62
C CYS A 525 -26.92 10.89 22.04
N GLY A 526 -28.07 10.54 22.64
CA GLY A 526 -28.16 10.34 24.08
C GLY A 526 -28.42 11.64 24.85
N PRO A 527 -28.32 11.61 26.19
CA PRO A 527 -28.79 12.68 27.07
C PRO A 527 -27.82 13.88 27.21
N ASN A 528 -26.54 13.69 26.94
CA ASN A 528 -25.47 14.63 27.29
C ASN A 528 -24.66 14.97 26.02
N ARG A 529 -24.34 16.25 25.81
CA ARG A 529 -23.61 16.75 24.63
C ARG A 529 -22.12 16.83 24.86
N SER A 530 -21.71 17.56 25.90
CA SER A 530 -20.32 17.71 26.32
C SER A 530 -20.04 16.71 27.44
N ILE A 531 -18.99 15.90 27.28
CA ILE A 531 -18.64 14.83 28.21
C ILE A 531 -17.14 14.88 28.44
N THR A 532 -16.72 14.90 29.70
CA THR A 532 -15.29 14.87 30.08
C THR A 532 -14.96 13.60 30.85
N PHE A 533 -13.76 13.06 30.59
CA PHE A 533 -13.19 11.94 31.33
C PHE A 533 -11.87 12.44 31.93
N SER A 534 -11.73 12.44 33.25
CA SER A 534 -10.60 13.09 33.93
C SER A 534 -10.18 12.35 35.20
N HIS A 535 -8.90 12.47 35.58
CA HIS A 535 -8.44 11.94 36.87
C HIS A 535 -8.98 12.68 38.09
N ARG A 536 -9.32 13.98 37.94
CA ARG A 536 -9.76 14.86 39.02
C ARG A 536 -11.05 15.59 38.65
N PRO A 537 -11.88 15.96 39.64
CA PRO A 537 -13.05 16.80 39.44
C PRO A 537 -12.67 18.25 39.12
N PHE A 538 -13.63 18.98 38.56
CA PHE A 538 -13.61 20.43 38.34
C PHE A 538 -15.04 20.95 38.54
N TYR A 539 -15.19 22.24 38.84
CA TYR A 539 -16.43 22.79 39.39
C TYR A 539 -16.86 24.13 38.77
N LYS A 540 -15.93 24.91 38.20
CA LYS A 540 -16.25 26.20 37.55
C LYS A 540 -16.63 26.01 36.08
N THR A 541 -15.95 25.11 35.39
CA THR A 541 -16.18 24.84 33.96
C THR A 541 -17.48 24.04 33.74
N LEU A 542 -18.34 24.50 32.83
CA LEU A 542 -19.63 23.85 32.55
C LEU A 542 -19.50 22.66 31.58
N VAL A 543 -20.10 21.52 31.93
CA VAL A 543 -20.14 20.29 31.12
C VAL A 543 -21.47 19.55 31.37
N ASP A 544 -22.04 18.83 30.38
CA ASP A 544 -23.27 18.05 30.56
C ASP A 544 -23.05 16.80 31.44
N GLU A 545 -21.85 16.21 31.38
CA GLU A 545 -21.45 15.02 32.14
C GLU A 545 -19.95 15.03 32.42
N GLN A 546 -19.58 14.91 33.69
CA GLN A 546 -18.20 14.66 34.12
C GLN A 546 -18.05 13.23 34.62
N ARG A 547 -17.05 12.52 34.10
CA ARG A 547 -16.63 11.19 34.58
C ARG A 547 -15.24 11.26 35.19
N VAL A 548 -15.20 11.35 36.52
CA VAL A 548 -13.95 11.28 37.27
C VAL A 548 -13.54 9.81 37.40
N THR A 549 -12.35 9.45 36.90
CA THR A 549 -11.92 8.05 36.79
C THR A 549 -10.41 7.88 36.85
N ALA A 550 -9.97 6.72 37.37
CA ALA A 550 -8.56 6.34 37.38
C ALA A 550 -8.01 6.01 35.97
N ASN A 551 -8.87 5.78 34.97
CA ASN A 551 -8.43 5.55 33.59
C ASN A 551 -9.36 6.24 32.56
N PRO A 552 -9.14 7.54 32.28
CA PRO A 552 -9.96 8.31 31.34
C PRO A 552 -10.09 7.67 29.95
N LEU A 553 -8.99 7.11 29.43
CA LEU A 553 -8.95 6.51 28.11
C LEU A 553 -9.81 5.25 27.99
N HIS A 554 -9.80 4.40 29.03
CA HIS A 554 -10.63 3.20 29.10
C HIS A 554 -12.12 3.56 29.09
N ASP A 555 -12.54 4.48 29.95
CA ASP A 555 -13.94 4.86 30.08
C ASP A 555 -14.46 5.60 28.84
N PHE A 556 -13.62 6.42 28.18
CA PHE A 556 -13.94 7.05 26.90
C PHE A 556 -14.17 6.00 25.79
N VAL A 557 -13.31 4.98 25.70
CA VAL A 557 -13.47 3.89 24.72
C VAL A 557 -14.70 3.03 25.05
N ASN A 558 -14.95 2.73 26.32
CA ASN A 558 -16.14 1.99 26.75
C ASN A 558 -17.43 2.74 26.41
N TRP A 559 -17.49 4.03 26.71
CA TRP A 559 -18.62 4.90 26.37
C TRP A 559 -18.92 4.85 24.86
N LEU A 560 -17.91 5.07 24.02
CA LEU A 560 -18.05 5.03 22.55
C LEU A 560 -18.52 3.66 22.03
N LEU A 561 -17.93 2.57 22.53
CA LEU A 561 -18.12 1.23 21.97
C LEU A 561 -19.31 0.47 22.54
N PHE A 562 -19.74 0.76 23.76
CA PHE A 562 -20.68 -0.09 24.52
C PHE A 562 -21.91 0.64 25.06
N GLU A 563 -21.79 1.91 25.47
CA GLU A 563 -22.92 2.64 26.09
C GLU A 563 -23.80 3.35 25.06
N LEU A 564 -23.21 3.86 23.99
CA LEU A 564 -23.92 4.52 22.90
C LEU A 564 -24.85 3.55 22.13
N ASP A 565 -26.01 4.02 21.64
CA ASP A 565 -26.96 3.18 20.88
C ASP A 565 -26.31 2.60 19.60
N GLY A 566 -26.16 1.28 19.54
CA GLY A 566 -25.55 0.56 18.41
C GLY A 566 -26.37 0.50 17.13
N ARG A 567 -27.55 1.13 17.04
CA ARG A 567 -28.29 1.32 15.78
C ARG A 567 -27.64 2.36 14.87
N PHE A 568 -26.85 3.29 15.42
CA PHE A 568 -26.24 4.39 14.69
C PHE A 568 -24.71 4.27 14.64
N VAL A 569 -24.13 4.57 13.48
CA VAL A 569 -22.67 4.63 13.32
C VAL A 569 -22.14 5.90 13.97
N SER A 570 -21.04 5.81 14.71
CA SER A 570 -20.33 6.98 15.25
C SER A 570 -19.11 7.31 14.38
N MET A 571 -19.09 8.51 13.81
CA MET A 571 -17.96 9.13 13.13
C MET A 571 -17.18 9.94 14.18
N ALA A 572 -16.06 9.41 14.65
CA ALA A 572 -15.22 10.03 15.67
C ALA A 572 -14.09 10.84 15.02
N PHE A 573 -13.88 12.08 15.45
CA PHE A 573 -12.85 12.98 14.92
C PHE A 573 -12.04 13.63 16.02
N SER A 574 -10.71 13.61 15.88
CA SER A 574 -9.81 14.53 16.60
C SER A 574 -8.99 15.34 15.58
N HIS A 575 -8.22 16.32 16.04
CA HIS A 575 -7.45 17.20 15.17
C HIS A 575 -5.96 16.88 15.18
N PHE A 576 -5.41 16.46 14.03
CA PHE A 576 -4.05 15.92 13.89
C PHE A 576 -3.80 14.58 14.62
N GLY A 577 -4.77 14.10 15.42
CA GLY A 577 -4.74 12.88 16.20
C GLY A 577 -4.48 11.56 15.49
N GLY A 578 -4.46 11.56 14.16
CA GLY A 578 -3.91 10.45 13.38
C GLY A 578 -2.44 10.15 13.71
N ARG A 579 -1.74 11.08 14.39
CA ARG A 579 -0.39 10.89 14.96
C ARG A 579 -0.36 10.88 16.50
N TYR A 580 -1.50 11.03 17.17
CA TYR A 580 -1.60 11.28 18.61
C TYR A 580 -2.80 10.54 19.22
N ASP A 581 -3.95 11.19 19.38
CA ASP A 581 -5.13 10.65 20.09
C ASP A 581 -5.53 9.27 19.56
N MET A 582 -5.68 9.14 18.24
CA MET A 582 -6.15 7.90 17.59
C MET A 582 -5.18 6.73 17.80
N ILE A 583 -3.90 6.98 18.07
CA ILE A 583 -2.91 5.94 18.37
C ILE A 583 -3.14 5.41 19.80
N MET A 584 -3.40 6.31 20.75
CA MET A 584 -3.76 5.96 22.12
C MET A 584 -5.13 5.26 22.17
N THR A 585 -6.14 5.77 21.44
CA THR A 585 -7.44 5.10 21.31
C THR A 585 -7.30 3.71 20.67
N PHE A 586 -6.45 3.55 19.65
CA PHE A 586 -6.18 2.23 19.05
C PHE A 586 -5.62 1.25 20.08
N ARG A 587 -4.64 1.66 20.89
CA ARG A 587 -4.06 0.82 21.96
C ARG A 587 -5.13 0.32 22.93
N GLU A 588 -6.03 1.19 23.36
CA GLU A 588 -7.08 0.83 24.32
C GLU A 588 -8.13 -0.10 23.71
N ILE A 589 -8.67 0.23 22.52
CA ILE A 589 -9.60 -0.63 21.76
C ILE A 589 -9.00 -2.04 21.56
N PHE A 590 -7.71 -2.09 21.25
CA PHE A 590 -6.98 -3.32 21.04
C PHE A 590 -6.77 -4.13 22.32
N THR A 591 -6.50 -3.45 23.44
CA THR A 591 -6.37 -4.07 24.78
C THR A 591 -7.71 -4.62 25.27
N ALA A 592 -8.83 -3.99 24.90
CA ALA A 592 -10.19 -4.51 25.09
C ALA A 592 -10.54 -5.74 24.20
N GLY A 593 -9.58 -6.28 23.44
CA GLY A 593 -9.75 -7.49 22.63
C GLY A 593 -10.48 -7.27 21.29
N ILE A 594 -10.65 -6.01 20.86
CA ILE A 594 -11.30 -5.66 19.60
C ILE A 594 -10.22 -5.39 18.54
N VAL A 595 -10.32 -6.06 17.39
CA VAL A 595 -9.38 -5.89 16.27
C VAL A 595 -10.01 -4.97 15.20
N PRO A 596 -9.72 -3.65 15.21
CA PRO A 596 -10.22 -2.73 14.18
C PRO A 596 -9.48 -2.92 12.85
N SER A 597 -10.14 -2.54 11.76
CA SER A 597 -9.46 -2.35 10.46
C SER A 597 -8.86 -0.94 10.39
N MET A 598 -7.66 -0.80 9.84
CA MET A 598 -6.92 0.47 9.83
C MET A 598 -6.36 0.83 8.45
N ILE A 599 -6.35 2.12 8.15
CA ILE A 599 -5.67 2.73 7.00
C ILE A 599 -4.60 3.67 7.55
N ARG A 600 -3.33 3.41 7.26
CA ARG A 600 -2.19 4.21 7.75
C ARG A 600 -1.09 4.41 6.72
N ARG A 601 -0.23 5.41 6.94
CA ARG A 601 1.03 5.62 6.22
C ARG A 601 2.14 5.89 7.23
N GLY A 602 3.10 4.99 7.33
CA GLY A 602 4.00 4.95 8.49
C GLY A 602 3.17 4.86 9.77
N ASN A 603 3.48 5.70 10.77
CA ASN A 603 2.74 5.75 12.04
C ASN A 603 1.49 6.64 11.98
N LYS A 604 1.26 7.42 10.89
CA LYS A 604 0.03 8.22 10.77
C LYS A 604 -1.16 7.33 10.39
N LEU A 605 -2.12 7.20 11.29
CA LEU A 605 -3.47 6.70 11.03
C LEU A 605 -4.26 7.74 10.22
N TYR A 606 -4.93 7.30 9.16
CA TYR A 606 -5.91 8.10 8.40
C TYR A 606 -7.34 7.74 8.80
N GLU A 607 -7.58 6.45 9.07
CA GLU A 607 -8.88 5.93 9.46
C GLU A 607 -8.72 4.65 10.29
N LEU A 608 -9.49 4.55 11.37
CA LEU A 608 -9.63 3.34 12.18
C LEU A 608 -11.13 2.98 12.21
N LYS A 609 -11.50 1.78 11.74
CA LYS A 609 -12.88 1.29 11.77
C LYS A 609 -13.03 0.11 12.71
N VAL A 610 -13.80 0.31 13.77
CA VAL A 610 -14.34 -0.75 14.63
C VAL A 610 -15.64 -1.27 13.98
N PRO A 611 -15.69 -2.54 13.54
CA PRO A 611 -16.92 -3.10 12.99
C PRO A 611 -17.95 -3.34 14.10
N LYS A 612 -19.24 -3.27 13.75
CA LYS A 612 -20.30 -3.72 14.66
C LYS A 612 -20.14 -5.20 14.97
N THR A 613 -20.17 -5.56 16.25
CA THR A 613 -20.21 -6.95 16.72
C THR A 613 -21.48 -7.19 17.54
N HIS A 614 -21.65 -8.40 18.10
CA HIS A 614 -22.69 -8.66 19.10
C HIS A 614 -22.46 -7.91 20.43
N LYS A 615 -21.25 -7.37 20.65
CA LYS A 615 -20.87 -6.68 21.89
C LYS A 615 -20.51 -5.21 21.69
N SER A 616 -20.20 -4.75 20.47
CA SER A 616 -19.65 -3.42 20.20
C SER A 616 -20.34 -2.66 19.06
N ASN A 617 -20.36 -1.34 19.19
CA ASN A 617 -20.87 -0.40 18.20
C ASN A 617 -19.98 -0.29 16.94
N GLU A 618 -20.55 0.21 15.84
CA GLU A 618 -19.77 0.61 14.66
C GLU A 618 -19.22 2.02 14.86
N VAL A 619 -17.89 2.16 14.94
CA VAL A 619 -17.21 3.44 15.15
C VAL A 619 -16.10 3.62 14.11
N ILE A 620 -16.05 4.80 13.49
CA ILE A 620 -15.09 5.17 12.45
C ILE A 620 -14.35 6.41 12.94
N PHE A 621 -13.10 6.24 13.38
CA PHE A 621 -12.22 7.34 13.76
C PHE A 621 -11.50 7.90 12.53
N ARG A 622 -11.42 9.23 12.42
CA ARG A 622 -10.71 9.96 11.36
C ARG A 622 -10.01 11.18 11.93
N ASP A 623 -8.87 11.52 11.34
CA ASP A 623 -8.17 12.76 11.64
C ASP A 623 -8.72 13.90 10.75
N SER A 624 -9.28 14.93 11.40
CA SER A 624 -9.87 16.10 10.74
C SER A 624 -8.86 16.93 9.95
N TYR A 625 -7.57 16.88 10.28
CA TYR A 625 -6.51 17.58 9.54
C TYR A 625 -6.42 17.10 8.09
N ASN A 626 -6.88 15.88 7.78
CA ASN A 626 -6.90 15.38 6.40
C ASN A 626 -7.97 16.04 5.51
N ILE A 627 -8.98 16.70 6.10
CA ILE A 627 -9.99 17.51 5.41
C ILE A 627 -9.80 19.02 5.62
N CYS A 628 -9.27 19.43 6.78
CA CYS A 628 -8.91 20.81 7.13
C CYS A 628 -7.41 20.92 7.50
N PRO A 629 -6.49 21.03 6.53
CA PRO A 629 -5.04 20.96 6.76
C PRO A 629 -4.44 22.31 7.24
N VAL A 630 -4.93 22.82 8.36
CA VAL A 630 -4.44 24.01 9.09
C VAL A 630 -4.46 23.72 10.60
N ALA A 631 -3.81 24.54 11.42
CA ALA A 631 -3.81 24.35 12.88
C ALA A 631 -5.20 24.66 13.49
N LEU A 632 -5.57 23.97 14.57
CA LEU A 632 -6.89 24.07 15.20
C LEU A 632 -7.32 25.52 15.49
N GLY A 633 -6.46 26.32 16.14
CA GLY A 633 -6.75 27.72 16.44
C GLY A 633 -6.93 28.63 15.21
N GLN A 634 -6.42 28.22 14.03
CA GLN A 634 -6.67 28.93 12.77
C GLN A 634 -8.07 28.63 12.20
N LEU A 635 -8.76 27.58 12.66
CA LEU A 635 -10.11 27.24 12.20
C LEU A 635 -11.15 28.30 12.61
N VAL A 636 -10.99 28.94 13.77
CA VAL A 636 -11.87 30.03 14.24
C VAL A 636 -11.89 31.16 13.20
N GLY A 637 -10.71 31.70 12.86
CA GLY A 637 -10.58 32.74 11.84
C GLY A 637 -10.82 32.25 10.40
N ALA A 638 -10.60 30.97 10.10
CA ALA A 638 -10.86 30.41 8.77
C ALA A 638 -12.35 30.23 8.49
N PHE A 639 -13.15 29.85 9.48
CA PHE A 639 -14.60 29.62 9.35
C PHE A 639 -15.47 30.77 9.92
N ASP A 640 -14.85 31.83 10.44
CA ASP A 640 -15.49 32.99 11.07
C ASP A 640 -16.41 32.61 12.25
N LEU A 641 -15.95 31.65 13.05
CA LEU A 641 -16.71 31.06 14.16
C LEU A 641 -16.88 32.07 15.30
N GLN A 642 -18.11 32.19 15.81
CA GLN A 642 -18.47 33.13 16.89
C GLN A 642 -18.22 32.50 18.27
N ILE A 643 -16.98 32.06 18.50
CA ILE A 643 -16.52 31.37 19.70
C ILE A 643 -15.18 31.96 20.18
N GLN A 644 -14.80 31.67 21.42
CA GLN A 644 -13.54 32.13 21.99
C GLN A 644 -12.34 31.60 21.20
N GLU A 645 -11.34 32.46 20.93
CA GLU A 645 -10.08 32.04 20.32
C GLU A 645 -9.36 30.99 21.19
N LYS A 646 -8.59 30.10 20.56
CA LYS A 646 -7.82 29.06 21.24
C LYS A 646 -6.89 29.67 22.29
N GLN A 647 -7.11 29.28 23.55
CA GLN A 647 -6.39 29.81 24.71
C GLN A 647 -4.91 29.36 24.77
N PHE A 648 -4.11 30.00 25.61
CA PHE A 648 -2.74 29.59 25.94
C PHE A 648 -2.76 28.65 27.16
N PHE A 649 -2.20 27.45 27.01
CA PHE A 649 -2.14 26.44 28.08
C PHE A 649 -0.69 26.16 28.52
N PRO A 650 -0.42 26.06 29.84
CA PRO A 650 0.91 25.75 30.36
C PRO A 650 1.17 24.24 30.29
N HIS A 651 1.52 23.74 29.10
CA HIS A 651 1.71 22.30 28.84
C HIS A 651 2.68 21.60 29.81
N MET A 652 3.73 22.27 30.30
CA MET A 652 4.68 21.67 31.25
C MET A 652 4.10 21.56 32.67
N ALA A 653 3.12 22.41 33.01
CA ALA A 653 2.42 22.35 34.29
C ALA A 653 1.42 21.18 34.35
N ASN A 654 1.17 20.48 33.23
CA ASN A 654 0.33 19.29 33.16
C ASN A 654 1.06 18.04 33.69
N ASN A 655 1.22 17.96 35.01
CA ASN A 655 1.87 16.86 35.71
C ASN A 655 1.11 16.49 36.99
N TYR A 656 1.34 15.28 37.52
CA TYR A 656 0.59 14.78 38.67
C TYR A 656 0.76 15.59 39.96
N ASN A 657 1.88 16.31 40.12
CA ASN A 657 2.17 17.08 41.34
C ASN A 657 1.34 18.37 41.41
N ASN A 658 0.87 18.88 40.28
CA ASN A 658 0.08 20.11 40.18
C ASN A 658 -1.45 19.88 40.31
N TYR A 659 -1.89 18.64 40.50
CA TYR A 659 -3.32 18.33 40.70
C TYR A 659 -3.82 18.81 42.06
N ASP A 660 -5.05 19.33 42.07
CA ASP A 660 -5.75 19.85 43.25
C ASP A 660 -4.99 21.01 43.96
N ILE A 661 -3.92 21.54 43.35
CA ILE A 661 -3.20 22.73 43.78
C ILE A 661 -3.78 23.96 43.09
N THR A 662 -3.99 25.02 43.87
CA THR A 662 -4.37 26.35 43.39
C THR A 662 -3.18 27.29 43.59
N LEU A 663 -2.60 27.76 42.49
CA LEU A 663 -1.54 28.77 42.50
C LEU A 663 -2.16 30.17 42.54
N PRO A 664 -1.59 31.14 43.29
CA PRO A 664 -2.15 32.49 43.39
C PRO A 664 -2.06 33.27 42.07
N GLU A 665 -1.09 32.92 41.21
CA GLU A 665 -0.76 33.55 39.94
C GLU A 665 -0.62 32.49 38.83
N LEU A 666 -0.54 32.91 37.57
CA LEU A 666 -0.29 32.01 36.43
C LEU A 666 1.10 31.35 36.50
N PRO A 667 1.27 30.13 35.93
CA PRO A 667 2.57 29.49 35.80
C PRO A 667 3.59 30.32 35.01
N GLN A 668 4.88 30.08 35.24
CA GLN A 668 5.96 30.81 34.57
C GLN A 668 5.92 30.67 33.04
N LYS A 669 6.42 31.68 32.29
CA LYS A 669 6.43 31.68 30.81
C LYS A 669 7.10 30.43 30.19
N SER A 670 8.07 29.81 30.89
CA SER A 670 8.69 28.54 30.49
C SER A 670 7.68 27.41 30.34
N GLU A 671 6.65 27.37 31.19
CA GLU A 671 5.66 26.30 31.25
C GLU A 671 4.77 26.24 30.00
N TYR A 672 4.67 27.36 29.27
CA TYR A 672 3.91 27.53 28.03
C TYR A 672 4.72 27.22 26.76
N LEU A 673 5.95 26.69 26.89
CA LEU A 673 6.87 26.43 25.77
C LEU A 673 7.20 27.69 24.94
N TYR A 674 7.28 28.87 25.60
CA TYR A 674 7.46 30.18 24.97
C TYR A 674 8.63 30.25 23.95
N GLY A 675 9.75 29.57 24.23
CA GLY A 675 10.92 29.52 23.34
C GLY A 675 10.66 28.81 21.99
N GLY A 676 9.61 27.99 21.89
CA GLY A 676 9.19 27.34 20.64
C GLY A 676 8.13 28.10 19.85
N MET A 677 7.67 29.26 20.34
CA MET A 677 6.67 30.08 19.65
C MET A 677 7.31 30.96 18.57
N THR A 678 6.56 31.27 17.50
CA THR A 678 7.00 32.26 16.49
C THR A 678 7.01 33.66 17.09
N PRO A 679 7.83 34.61 16.58
CA PRO A 679 7.87 35.98 17.11
C PRO A 679 6.50 36.69 17.16
N GLU A 680 5.63 36.43 16.18
CA GLU A 680 4.25 36.93 16.17
C GLU A 680 3.40 36.35 17.31
N LYS A 681 3.55 35.04 17.59
CA LYS A 681 2.82 34.36 18.68
C LYS A 681 3.39 34.76 20.05
N GLN A 682 4.70 34.94 20.17
CA GLN A 682 5.36 35.47 21.38
C GLN A 682 4.78 36.84 21.74
N LYS A 683 4.69 37.77 20.77
CA LYS A 683 4.10 39.10 21.01
C LYS A 683 2.64 39.03 21.51
N LYS A 684 1.81 38.15 20.93
CA LYS A 684 0.44 37.91 21.42
C LYS A 684 0.42 37.31 22.83
N PHE A 685 1.31 36.35 23.10
CA PHE A 685 1.45 35.70 24.40
C PHE A 685 1.87 36.71 25.48
N ASP A 686 2.86 37.56 25.22
CA ASP A 686 3.32 38.55 26.20
C ASP A 686 2.25 39.57 26.57
N GLN A 687 1.43 39.99 25.59
CA GLN A 687 0.29 40.88 25.82
C GLN A 687 -0.77 40.23 26.71
N TRP A 688 -1.12 38.97 26.42
CA TRP A 688 -2.07 38.18 27.24
C TRP A 688 -1.53 37.89 28.64
N TYR A 689 -0.28 37.43 28.73
CA TYR A 689 0.36 37.03 30.00
C TYR A 689 0.48 38.22 30.95
N GLU A 690 0.84 39.42 30.46
CA GLU A 690 0.94 40.61 31.31
C GLU A 690 -0.42 41.09 31.84
N GLN A 691 -1.51 40.81 31.11
CA GLN A 691 -2.88 41.09 31.55
C GLN A 691 -3.39 40.07 32.58
N GLU A 692 -3.07 38.79 32.37
CA GLU A 692 -3.68 37.67 33.10
C GLU A 692 -2.80 37.11 34.24
N LYS A 693 -1.51 37.49 34.35
CA LYS A 693 -0.55 36.88 35.31
C LYS A 693 -1.03 36.83 36.76
N CYS A 694 -1.79 37.83 37.21
CA CYS A 694 -2.30 37.91 38.58
C CYS A 694 -3.57 37.06 38.82
N ASN A 695 -4.05 36.34 37.80
CA ASN A 695 -5.20 35.45 37.93
C ASN A 695 -4.78 34.10 38.52
N THR A 696 -5.62 33.60 39.43
CA THR A 696 -5.42 32.35 40.15
C THR A 696 -5.50 31.14 39.22
N PHE A 697 -4.47 30.30 39.21
CA PHE A 697 -4.40 29.11 38.35
C PHE A 697 -4.74 27.82 39.12
N CYS A 698 -5.61 26.99 38.54
CA CYS A 698 -5.88 25.63 39.01
C CYS A 698 -5.83 24.69 37.80
N LEU A 699 -4.95 23.67 37.84
CA LEU A 699 -4.74 22.77 36.71
C LEU A 699 -6.03 22.04 36.30
N ASN A 700 -6.86 21.62 37.26
CA ASN A 700 -8.10 20.89 37.00
C ASN A 700 -9.09 21.70 36.15
N GLU A 701 -9.25 22.99 36.46
CA GLU A 701 -10.12 23.91 35.71
C GLU A 701 -9.48 24.31 34.38
N ALA A 702 -8.18 24.62 34.37
CA ALA A 702 -7.48 25.01 33.14
C ALA A 702 -7.48 23.89 32.09
N LEU A 703 -7.34 22.62 32.50
CA LEU A 703 -7.51 21.46 31.62
C LEU A 703 -8.94 21.40 31.06
N ALA A 704 -9.96 21.59 31.91
CA ALA A 704 -11.35 21.52 31.49
C ALA A 704 -11.72 22.61 30.49
N GLU A 705 -11.38 23.86 30.81
CA GLU A 705 -11.65 25.04 29.97
C GLU A 705 -10.95 24.91 28.61
N TYR A 706 -9.65 24.61 28.61
CA TYR A 706 -8.86 24.47 27.39
C TYR A 706 -9.32 23.29 26.51
N CYS A 707 -9.51 22.10 27.07
CA CYS A 707 -9.90 20.92 26.28
C CYS A 707 -11.34 21.06 25.73
N LEU A 708 -12.26 21.65 26.50
CA LEU A 708 -13.63 21.91 26.02
C LEU A 708 -13.65 23.00 24.94
N ASN A 709 -12.82 24.05 25.05
CA ASN A 709 -12.64 25.05 24.00
C ASN A 709 -12.11 24.42 22.71
N ASP A 710 -11.06 23.59 22.77
CA ASP A 710 -10.48 22.91 21.62
C ASP A 710 -11.49 21.99 20.91
N VAL A 711 -12.24 21.19 21.67
CA VAL A 711 -13.29 20.33 21.11
C VAL A 711 -14.46 21.15 20.57
N GLN A 712 -14.83 22.28 21.18
CA GLN A 712 -15.85 23.18 20.62
C GLN A 712 -15.40 23.76 19.28
N ILE A 713 -14.18 24.31 19.20
CA ILE A 713 -13.57 24.83 17.96
C ILE A 713 -13.58 23.75 16.87
N LEU A 714 -13.13 22.54 17.21
CA LEU A 714 -13.13 21.42 16.26
C LEU A 714 -14.55 21.10 15.77
N THR A 715 -15.53 21.04 16.67
CA THR A 715 -16.90 20.65 16.29
C THR A 715 -17.55 21.71 15.42
N GLU A 716 -17.50 22.98 15.82
CA GLU A 716 -18.11 24.06 15.06
C GLU A 716 -17.45 24.25 13.69
N ALA A 717 -16.11 24.12 13.60
CA ALA A 717 -15.41 24.13 12.32
C ALA A 717 -15.85 22.96 11.40
N LEU A 718 -16.00 21.75 11.94
CA LEU A 718 -16.45 20.59 11.16
C LEU A 718 -17.92 20.72 10.71
N LEU A 719 -18.79 21.31 11.53
CA LEU A 719 -20.18 21.59 11.17
C LEU A 719 -20.28 22.68 10.10
N ALA A 720 -19.60 23.82 10.31
CA ALA A 720 -19.53 24.91 9.34
C ALA A 720 -18.99 24.43 7.98
N PHE A 721 -17.93 23.61 7.99
CA PHE A 721 -17.39 23.02 6.77
C PHE A 721 -18.37 22.03 6.13
N ARG A 722 -19.00 21.15 6.91
CA ARG A 722 -19.98 20.19 6.40
C ARG A 722 -21.13 20.88 5.69
N ASP A 723 -21.71 21.91 6.31
CA ASP A 723 -22.90 22.57 5.78
C ASP A 723 -22.58 23.37 4.52
N LYS A 724 -21.51 24.19 4.53
CA LYS A 724 -21.01 24.88 3.34
C LYS A 724 -20.65 23.89 2.22
N PHE A 725 -20.02 22.76 2.54
CA PHE A 725 -19.68 21.75 1.53
C PHE A 725 -20.91 21.02 0.96
N MET A 726 -21.93 20.74 1.78
CA MET A 726 -23.19 20.17 1.30
C MET A 726 -23.98 21.13 0.42
N GLU A 727 -23.90 22.44 0.67
CA GLU A 727 -24.47 23.47 -0.19
C GLU A 727 -23.74 23.50 -1.54
N ILE A 728 -22.42 23.70 -1.53
CA ILE A 728 -21.55 23.73 -2.72
C ILE A 728 -21.73 22.48 -3.60
N SER A 729 -21.79 21.30 -2.98
CA SER A 729 -21.78 20.02 -3.71
C SER A 729 -23.14 19.53 -4.18
N ARG A 730 -24.22 20.29 -3.93
CA ARG A 730 -25.57 19.94 -4.33
C ARG A 730 -25.70 19.86 -5.87
N PRO A 731 -26.20 18.76 -6.44
CA PRO A 731 -26.46 18.67 -7.87
C PRO A 731 -27.45 19.72 -8.37
N LYS A 732 -27.02 20.58 -9.31
CA LYS A 732 -27.84 21.65 -9.89
C LYS A 732 -28.97 21.14 -10.81
N THR A 733 -28.87 19.88 -11.27
CA THR A 733 -29.78 19.28 -12.25
C THR A 733 -30.97 18.54 -11.64
N THR A 734 -31.02 18.37 -10.31
CA THR A 734 -31.97 17.44 -9.67
C THR A 734 -32.62 18.09 -8.44
N GLN A 735 -33.89 18.50 -8.57
CA GLN A 735 -34.67 19.00 -7.43
C GLN A 735 -34.74 17.94 -6.32
N GLY A 736 -34.54 18.37 -5.07
CA GLY A 736 -34.53 17.48 -3.90
C GLY A 736 -33.24 16.68 -3.69
N ALA A 737 -32.19 16.86 -4.51
CA ALA A 737 -30.89 16.24 -4.28
C ALA A 737 -30.16 16.86 -3.08
N PHE A 738 -29.59 16.02 -2.22
CA PHE A 738 -28.70 16.43 -1.12
C PHE A 738 -27.27 16.70 -1.63
N GLY A 739 -26.48 17.43 -0.84
CA GLY A 739 -25.03 17.50 -1.05
C GLY A 739 -24.29 16.23 -0.65
N ILE A 740 -22.97 16.23 -0.89
CA ILE A 740 -22.03 15.24 -0.37
C ILE A 740 -21.76 15.57 1.10
N ASP A 741 -22.00 14.62 1.99
CA ASP A 741 -21.61 14.76 3.41
C ASP A 741 -20.10 14.53 3.53
N ILE A 742 -19.31 15.59 3.68
CA ILE A 742 -17.84 15.47 3.69
C ILE A 742 -17.33 14.65 4.87
N LEU A 743 -17.96 14.74 6.05
CA LEU A 743 -17.52 14.06 7.27
C LEU A 743 -17.74 12.55 7.17
N ARG A 744 -18.90 12.11 6.68
CA ARG A 744 -19.21 10.69 6.47
C ARG A 744 -18.51 10.14 5.23
N ASP A 745 -18.61 10.84 4.11
CA ASP A 745 -18.29 10.27 2.81
C ASP A 745 -16.83 10.52 2.37
N ALA A 746 -16.09 11.45 2.96
CA ALA A 746 -14.67 11.70 2.63
C ALA A 746 -13.74 11.47 3.82
N MET A 747 -12.56 10.89 3.54
CA MET A 747 -11.45 10.71 4.49
C MET A 747 -10.37 11.80 4.30
N THR A 748 -10.33 12.44 3.13
CA THR A 748 -9.39 13.51 2.80
C THR A 748 -10.03 14.55 1.89
N ILE A 749 -9.52 15.78 1.90
CA ILE A 749 -10.00 16.87 1.02
C ILE A 749 -9.95 16.48 -0.45
N ALA A 750 -8.85 15.88 -0.93
CA ALA A 750 -8.73 15.39 -2.31
C ALA A 750 -9.76 14.29 -2.67
N SER A 751 -10.25 13.52 -1.68
CA SER A 751 -11.35 12.58 -1.87
C SER A 751 -12.68 13.31 -2.06
N ALA A 752 -12.92 14.38 -1.28
CA ALA A 752 -14.10 15.24 -1.41
C ALA A 752 -14.12 15.97 -2.77
N CYS A 753 -13.00 16.56 -3.19
CA CYS A 753 -12.84 17.19 -4.52
C CYS A 753 -13.20 16.24 -5.65
N MET A 754 -12.68 15.02 -5.61
CA MET A 754 -12.95 13.98 -6.61
C MET A 754 -14.41 13.51 -6.60
N LYS A 755 -15.07 13.51 -5.44
CA LYS A 755 -16.51 13.21 -5.38
C LYS A 755 -17.35 14.33 -5.99
N HIS A 756 -17.04 15.59 -5.69
CA HIS A 756 -17.70 16.75 -6.31
C HIS A 756 -17.52 16.76 -7.83
N PHE A 757 -16.27 16.61 -8.30
CA PHE A 757 -15.97 16.52 -9.73
C PHE A 757 -16.74 15.38 -10.41
N ARG A 758 -16.76 14.19 -9.81
CA ARG A 758 -17.52 13.04 -10.36
C ARG A 758 -19.04 13.21 -10.30
N LEU A 759 -19.57 14.01 -9.38
CA LEU A 759 -21.00 14.23 -9.23
C LEU A 759 -21.53 15.31 -10.19
N ASN A 760 -20.80 16.42 -10.30
CA ASN A 760 -21.28 17.66 -10.92
C ASN A 760 -20.60 18.02 -12.26
N HIS A 761 -19.43 17.44 -12.59
CA HIS A 761 -18.60 17.86 -13.73
C HIS A 761 -18.21 16.73 -14.70
N LEU A 762 -18.06 15.49 -14.20
CA LEU A 762 -17.62 14.36 -15.03
C LEU A 762 -18.75 13.81 -15.92
N LYS A 763 -18.59 13.94 -17.23
CA LYS A 763 -19.44 13.28 -18.24
C LYS A 763 -19.21 11.75 -18.24
N PRO A 764 -20.22 10.91 -18.53
CA PRO A 764 -20.03 9.47 -18.75
C PRO A 764 -19.00 9.17 -19.84
N GLU A 765 -18.26 8.07 -19.70
CA GLU A 765 -17.31 7.54 -20.71
C GLU A 765 -16.25 8.53 -21.20
N HIS A 766 -15.88 9.49 -20.34
CA HIS A 766 -15.02 10.60 -20.72
C HIS A 766 -13.56 10.39 -20.30
N LEU A 767 -13.32 10.10 -19.02
CA LEU A 767 -11.97 9.84 -18.48
C LEU A 767 -11.69 8.34 -18.34
N ALA A 768 -10.68 7.87 -19.06
CA ALA A 768 -10.20 6.49 -18.99
C ALA A 768 -9.54 6.17 -17.63
N ILE A 769 -9.75 4.94 -17.16
CA ILE A 769 -8.96 4.30 -16.10
C ILE A 769 -7.79 3.57 -16.79
N VAL A 770 -6.58 4.04 -16.51
CA VAL A 770 -5.34 3.43 -16.98
C VAL A 770 -5.23 1.97 -16.48
N PRO A 771 -4.94 0.99 -17.34
CA PRO A 771 -4.70 -0.40 -16.91
C PRO A 771 -3.45 -0.51 -16.02
N GLU A 772 -3.43 -1.47 -15.09
CA GLU A 772 -2.33 -1.60 -14.11
C GLU A 772 -0.94 -1.81 -14.75
N LYS A 773 -0.88 -2.48 -15.91
CA LYS A 773 0.35 -2.67 -16.71
C LYS A 773 0.62 -1.55 -17.75
N GLY A 774 -0.17 -0.48 -17.77
CA GLY A 774 -0.17 0.53 -18.82
C GLY A 774 -1.03 0.14 -20.04
N TYR A 775 -1.09 1.04 -21.03
CA TYR A 775 -1.84 0.82 -22.28
C TYR A 775 -1.15 -0.12 -23.25
N ASP A 776 0.18 -0.09 -23.24
CA ASP A 776 1.05 -0.85 -24.12
C ASP A 776 1.15 -2.29 -23.57
N THR A 777 0.24 -3.16 -23.98
CA THR A 777 0.12 -4.54 -23.49
C THR A 777 1.11 -5.49 -24.17
N CYS A 778 2.36 -5.05 -24.39
CA CYS A 778 3.45 -5.97 -24.72
C CYS A 778 3.58 -7.01 -23.61
N ASP A 779 3.82 -8.27 -23.98
CA ASP A 779 4.26 -9.29 -23.04
C ASP A 779 5.56 -8.84 -22.39
N THR A 780 5.71 -9.12 -21.09
CA THR A 780 6.82 -8.58 -20.30
C THR A 780 8.09 -9.40 -20.47
N GLN A 781 8.75 -9.17 -21.60
CA GLN A 781 10.06 -9.72 -21.89
C GLN A 781 11.14 -9.14 -20.97
N SER A 782 12.11 -9.97 -20.55
CA SER A 782 13.14 -9.54 -19.60
C SER A 782 14.11 -8.52 -20.22
N ALA A 783 14.56 -7.54 -19.42
CA ALA A 783 15.54 -6.56 -19.87
C ALA A 783 16.89 -7.20 -20.28
N LEU A 784 17.21 -8.38 -19.73
CA LEU A 784 18.37 -9.17 -20.12
C LEU A 784 18.20 -9.75 -21.53
N ALA A 785 17.03 -10.32 -21.82
CA ALA A 785 16.69 -10.82 -23.15
C ALA A 785 16.70 -9.70 -24.18
N MET A 786 16.04 -8.56 -23.90
CA MET A 786 16.03 -7.42 -24.82
C MET A 786 17.43 -6.90 -25.17
N LYS A 787 18.33 -6.76 -24.17
CA LYS A 787 19.73 -6.37 -24.42
C LYS A 787 20.49 -7.42 -25.24
N TYR A 788 20.22 -8.70 -25.00
CA TYR A 788 20.81 -9.78 -25.77
C TYR A 788 20.35 -9.75 -27.24
N MET A 789 19.05 -9.56 -27.49
CA MET A 789 18.49 -9.47 -28.84
C MET A 789 19.02 -8.24 -29.59
N ASP A 790 19.13 -7.07 -28.93
CA ASP A 790 19.68 -5.86 -29.56
C ASP A 790 21.13 -6.10 -30.01
N TRP A 791 21.96 -6.68 -29.12
CA TRP A 791 23.34 -7.07 -29.45
C TRP A 791 23.43 -8.16 -30.53
N TYR A 792 22.54 -9.15 -30.52
CA TYR A 792 22.52 -10.22 -31.53
C TYR A 792 22.15 -9.65 -32.91
N SER A 793 21.12 -8.79 -32.96
CA SER A 793 20.70 -8.07 -34.16
C SER A 793 21.82 -7.20 -34.72
N GLU A 794 22.56 -6.47 -33.87
CA GLU A 794 23.74 -5.69 -34.26
C GLU A 794 24.89 -6.57 -34.77
N LYS A 795 25.20 -7.67 -34.08
CA LYS A 795 26.36 -8.52 -34.37
C LYS A 795 26.21 -9.31 -35.67
N TYR A 796 25.03 -9.86 -35.92
CA TYR A 796 24.77 -10.72 -37.08
C TYR A 796 23.99 -10.02 -38.21
N ASN A 797 23.64 -8.74 -38.02
CA ASN A 797 22.86 -7.92 -38.95
C ASN A 797 21.52 -8.56 -39.37
N VAL A 798 20.83 -9.17 -38.39
CA VAL A 798 19.51 -9.83 -38.56
C VAL A 798 18.39 -9.01 -37.95
N GLU A 799 17.18 -9.11 -38.49
CA GLU A 799 15.97 -8.59 -37.84
C GLU A 799 15.39 -9.65 -36.90
N ILE A 800 15.08 -9.25 -35.66
CA ILE A 800 14.54 -10.14 -34.64
C ILE A 800 13.18 -9.61 -34.20
N GLN A 801 12.12 -10.39 -34.45
CA GLN A 801 10.81 -10.17 -33.87
C GLN A 801 10.87 -10.46 -32.37
N THR A 802 10.47 -9.49 -31.54
CA THR A 802 10.51 -9.52 -30.07
C THR A 802 9.22 -8.96 -29.49
N ALA A 803 9.06 -8.96 -28.17
CA ALA A 803 7.95 -8.26 -27.52
C ALA A 803 7.86 -6.77 -27.88
N HIS A 804 8.95 -6.16 -28.37
CA HIS A 804 8.99 -4.76 -28.77
C HIS A 804 8.62 -4.49 -30.24
N SER A 805 8.37 -5.52 -31.05
CA SER A 805 8.00 -5.41 -32.46
C SER A 805 6.51 -5.05 -32.66
N GLU A 806 6.14 -4.55 -33.84
CA GLU A 806 4.76 -4.15 -34.18
C GLU A 806 3.75 -5.31 -34.00
N ASN A 807 4.13 -6.52 -34.42
CA ASN A 807 3.33 -7.74 -34.27
C ASN A 807 3.51 -8.44 -32.90
N GLY A 808 4.27 -7.85 -31.97
CA GLY A 808 4.66 -8.47 -30.69
C GLY A 808 5.53 -9.73 -30.86
N GLU A 809 5.60 -10.54 -29.80
CA GLU A 809 6.30 -11.84 -29.83
C GLU A 809 5.68 -12.82 -30.84
N TYR A 810 6.53 -13.58 -31.55
CA TYR A 810 6.07 -14.56 -32.53
C TYR A 810 5.33 -15.72 -31.84
N GLN A 811 4.12 -16.05 -32.34
CA GLN A 811 3.25 -17.05 -31.71
C GLN A 811 3.35 -18.42 -32.41
N VAL A 812 3.66 -19.45 -31.64
CA VAL A 812 3.88 -20.83 -32.07
C VAL A 812 2.75 -21.73 -31.58
N ALA A 813 2.28 -22.64 -32.43
CA ALA A 813 1.22 -23.61 -32.16
C ALA A 813 -0.08 -23.00 -31.54
N GLY A 814 -0.38 -21.73 -31.89
CA GLY A 814 -1.54 -20.99 -31.35
C GLY A 814 -1.53 -20.76 -29.83
N ARG A 815 -0.41 -21.03 -29.13
CA ARG A 815 -0.35 -21.06 -27.66
C ARG A 815 0.91 -20.45 -27.06
N PHE A 816 2.08 -20.72 -27.62
CA PHE A 816 3.35 -20.28 -27.06
C PHE A 816 3.84 -19.03 -27.77
N ARG A 817 4.60 -18.19 -27.07
CA ARG A 817 5.31 -17.03 -27.63
C ARG A 817 6.78 -17.16 -27.31
N VAL A 818 7.64 -16.85 -28.27
CA VAL A 818 9.10 -16.94 -28.14
C VAL A 818 9.72 -15.57 -27.90
N ASP A 819 10.79 -15.53 -27.10
CA ASP A 819 11.52 -14.29 -26.77
C ASP A 819 12.00 -13.55 -28.03
N GLY A 820 12.60 -14.27 -28.97
CA GLY A 820 13.10 -13.72 -30.24
C GLY A 820 12.82 -14.67 -31.39
N TYR A 821 12.47 -14.14 -32.56
CA TYR A 821 12.30 -14.92 -33.79
C TYR A 821 12.90 -14.22 -34.99
N ILE A 822 13.75 -14.91 -35.74
CA ILE A 822 14.37 -14.46 -36.99
C ILE A 822 13.67 -15.21 -38.13
N LYS A 823 12.95 -14.47 -38.97
CA LYS A 823 12.05 -15.04 -39.98
C LYS A 823 12.81 -15.65 -41.15
N GLU A 824 13.93 -15.05 -41.52
CA GLU A 824 14.79 -15.44 -42.64
C GLU A 824 15.47 -16.79 -42.39
N GLU A 825 15.72 -17.13 -41.12
CA GLU A 825 16.39 -18.36 -40.70
C GLU A 825 15.42 -19.44 -40.18
N ASP A 826 14.14 -19.11 -39.97
CA ASP A 826 13.20 -19.88 -39.12
C ASP A 826 13.85 -20.28 -37.78
N ARG A 827 14.38 -19.27 -37.08
CA ARG A 827 15.10 -19.42 -35.82
C ARG A 827 14.40 -18.72 -34.67
N ALA A 828 14.03 -19.47 -33.64
CA ALA A 828 13.65 -18.93 -32.34
C ALA A 828 14.86 -18.86 -31.40
N ILE A 829 14.93 -17.79 -30.61
CA ILE A 829 15.92 -17.57 -29.56
C ILE A 829 15.15 -17.40 -28.24
N GLU A 830 15.34 -18.29 -27.27
CA GLU A 830 14.75 -18.27 -25.93
C GLU A 830 15.82 -17.88 -24.88
N VAL A 831 15.50 -16.93 -23.99
CA VAL A 831 16.45 -16.44 -22.96
C VAL A 831 15.98 -16.83 -21.57
N HIS A 832 16.49 -17.97 -21.09
CA HIS A 832 16.07 -18.54 -19.82
C HIS A 832 16.77 -17.89 -18.62
N GLY A 833 16.02 -17.05 -17.89
CA GLY A 833 16.40 -16.58 -16.55
C GLY A 833 16.59 -17.75 -15.58
N CYS A 834 17.75 -17.81 -14.90
CA CYS A 834 18.21 -19.01 -14.21
C CYS A 834 17.28 -19.45 -13.07
N VAL A 835 16.74 -18.47 -12.34
CA VAL A 835 15.83 -18.70 -11.20
C VAL A 835 14.41 -19.06 -11.65
N TRP A 836 13.92 -18.46 -12.74
CA TRP A 836 12.54 -18.68 -13.19
C TRP A 836 12.36 -19.99 -13.96
N HIS A 837 13.39 -20.43 -14.68
CA HIS A 837 13.40 -21.65 -15.50
C HIS A 837 14.17 -22.82 -14.86
N ALA A 838 14.58 -22.69 -13.60
CA ALA A 838 15.28 -23.71 -12.82
C ALA A 838 16.51 -24.30 -13.55
N CYS A 839 17.50 -23.43 -13.82
CA CYS A 839 18.72 -23.75 -14.58
C CYS A 839 19.39 -25.07 -14.11
N PRO A 840 19.54 -26.07 -15.01
CA PRO A 840 20.16 -27.35 -14.66
C PRO A 840 21.54 -27.22 -14.03
N ARG A 841 22.36 -26.25 -14.45
CA ARG A 841 23.71 -26.01 -13.90
C ARG A 841 23.75 -25.42 -12.49
N HIS A 842 22.64 -24.91 -11.96
CA HIS A 842 22.57 -24.31 -10.63
C HIS A 842 21.61 -25.07 -9.69
N TYR A 843 20.65 -25.81 -10.24
CA TYR A 843 19.56 -26.43 -9.49
C TYR A 843 19.37 -27.93 -9.82
N GLY A 844 20.10 -28.50 -10.79
CA GLY A 844 19.94 -29.90 -11.21
C GLY A 844 20.08 -30.91 -10.06
N ASP A 845 20.98 -30.64 -9.12
CA ASP A 845 21.23 -31.51 -7.95
C ASP A 845 20.14 -31.39 -6.85
N ARG A 846 19.07 -30.61 -7.09
CA ARG A 846 18.03 -30.29 -6.09
C ARG A 846 16.61 -30.34 -6.69
N PRO A 847 16.14 -31.49 -7.20
CA PRO A 847 14.85 -31.62 -7.91
C PRO A 847 13.64 -31.15 -7.09
N ASP A 848 13.64 -31.37 -5.77
CA ASP A 848 12.55 -31.00 -4.85
C ASP A 848 12.53 -29.53 -4.44
N PHE A 849 13.53 -28.73 -4.81
CA PHE A 849 13.67 -27.35 -4.34
C PHE A 849 12.59 -26.43 -4.94
N VAL A 850 11.90 -25.64 -4.11
CA VAL A 850 10.72 -24.86 -4.53
C VAL A 850 11.08 -23.44 -4.98
N MET A 851 11.02 -23.20 -6.29
CA MET A 851 11.40 -21.94 -6.94
C MET A 851 10.41 -20.80 -6.67
N PRO A 852 10.72 -19.53 -7.04
CA PRO A 852 9.85 -18.37 -6.76
C PRO A 852 8.44 -18.39 -7.35
N ASN A 853 8.15 -19.30 -8.28
CA ASN A 853 6.81 -19.53 -8.84
C ASN A 853 5.96 -20.54 -8.02
N GLY A 854 6.51 -21.13 -6.95
CA GLY A 854 5.82 -22.10 -6.10
C GLY A 854 5.83 -23.55 -6.62
N LYS A 855 6.62 -23.86 -7.65
CA LYS A 855 6.82 -25.22 -8.18
C LYS A 855 8.21 -25.74 -7.81
N THR A 856 8.39 -27.06 -7.77
CA THR A 856 9.71 -27.68 -7.62
C THR A 856 10.54 -27.53 -8.90
N VAL A 857 11.86 -27.63 -8.77
CA VAL A 857 12.81 -27.65 -9.91
C VAL A 857 12.39 -28.70 -10.95
N GLU A 858 12.08 -29.92 -10.51
CA GLU A 858 11.69 -31.02 -11.40
C GLU A 858 10.45 -30.69 -12.24
N VAL A 859 9.40 -30.12 -11.61
CA VAL A 859 8.16 -29.74 -12.31
C VAL A 859 8.42 -28.64 -13.34
N ILE A 860 9.29 -27.67 -13.03
CA ILE A 860 9.64 -26.58 -13.95
C ILE A 860 10.45 -27.11 -15.13
N GLN A 861 11.40 -28.00 -14.89
CA GLN A 861 12.21 -28.61 -15.94
C GLN A 861 11.33 -29.45 -16.89
N LYS A 862 10.43 -30.29 -16.36
CA LYS A 862 9.46 -31.05 -17.17
C LYS A 862 8.52 -30.15 -17.99
N GLU A 863 8.03 -29.04 -17.43
CA GLU A 863 7.21 -28.07 -18.16
C GLU A 863 8.01 -27.35 -19.28
N ASN A 864 9.28 -27.01 -19.03
CA ASN A 864 10.16 -26.38 -20.01
C ASN A 864 10.56 -27.36 -21.12
N GLU A 865 10.85 -28.62 -20.80
CA GLU A 865 11.12 -29.68 -21.78
C GLU A 865 9.94 -29.88 -22.73
N GLU A 866 8.72 -29.98 -22.19
CA GLU A 866 7.50 -30.11 -22.99
C GLU A 866 7.24 -28.87 -23.87
N ARG A 867 7.48 -27.66 -23.35
CA ARG A 867 7.44 -26.42 -24.15
C ARG A 867 8.45 -26.48 -25.30
N LEU A 868 9.72 -26.78 -25.00
CA LEU A 868 10.80 -26.82 -25.99
C LEU A 868 10.58 -27.92 -27.03
N ARG A 869 10.01 -29.07 -26.65
CA ARG A 869 9.60 -30.14 -27.56
C ARG A 869 8.58 -29.64 -28.57
N ILE A 870 7.57 -28.89 -28.13
CA ILE A 870 6.55 -28.32 -29.02
C ILE A 870 7.15 -27.23 -29.91
N LEU A 871 8.02 -26.36 -29.39
CA LEU A 871 8.68 -25.32 -30.21
C LEU A 871 9.53 -25.95 -31.33
N LYS A 872 10.35 -26.96 -31.02
CA LYS A 872 11.18 -27.70 -31.99
C LYS A 872 10.39 -28.53 -33.02
N GLN A 873 9.09 -28.75 -32.79
CA GLN A 873 8.20 -29.38 -33.78
C GLN A 873 7.64 -28.37 -34.81
N HIS A 874 7.72 -27.07 -34.54
CA HIS A 874 7.08 -26.02 -35.35
C HIS A 874 8.08 -24.98 -35.89
N ILE A 875 9.34 -24.99 -35.43
CA ILE A 875 10.40 -24.07 -35.81
C ILE A 875 11.68 -24.88 -36.05
N ARG A 876 12.35 -24.66 -37.19
CA ARG A 876 13.54 -25.40 -37.64
C ARG A 876 14.73 -25.27 -36.69
N HIS A 877 14.96 -24.07 -36.14
CA HIS A 877 16.07 -23.80 -35.22
C HIS A 877 15.56 -23.16 -33.93
N VAL A 878 15.87 -23.75 -32.77
CA VAL A 878 15.48 -23.22 -31.45
C VAL A 878 16.71 -23.19 -30.54
N ASP A 879 17.27 -21.99 -30.38
CA ASP A 879 18.40 -21.72 -29.49
C ASP A 879 17.90 -21.34 -28.09
N VAL A 880 18.45 -21.98 -27.05
CA VAL A 880 18.13 -21.68 -25.66
C VAL A 880 19.39 -21.18 -24.97
N ILE A 881 19.38 -19.92 -24.53
CA ILE A 881 20.53 -19.26 -23.90
C ILE A 881 20.19 -18.91 -22.47
N TRP A 882 21.03 -19.34 -21.52
CA TRP A 882 20.80 -19.11 -20.10
C TRP A 882 21.37 -17.77 -19.64
N GLU A 883 20.71 -17.15 -18.66
CA GLU A 883 21.20 -15.93 -17.98
C GLU A 883 22.66 -16.05 -17.52
N CYS A 884 23.07 -17.21 -16.99
CA CYS A 884 24.44 -17.45 -16.54
C CYS A 884 25.45 -17.51 -17.69
N GLU A 885 25.01 -17.88 -18.90
CA GLU A 885 25.84 -17.86 -20.11
C GLU A 885 26.00 -16.43 -20.60
N ILE A 886 24.92 -15.64 -20.62
CA ILE A 886 24.98 -14.20 -20.94
C ILE A 886 25.94 -13.47 -19.99
N LYS A 887 25.88 -13.76 -18.68
CA LYS A 887 26.83 -13.20 -17.69
C LYS A 887 28.30 -13.57 -18.01
N LYS A 888 28.57 -14.83 -18.39
CA LYS A 888 29.92 -15.27 -18.81
C LYS A 888 30.35 -14.65 -20.15
N MET A 889 29.43 -14.49 -21.11
CA MET A 889 29.70 -13.82 -22.38
C MET A 889 30.06 -12.35 -22.16
N LEU A 890 29.35 -11.65 -21.27
CA LEU A 890 29.66 -10.26 -20.90
C LEU A 890 31.06 -10.12 -20.29
N GLN A 891 31.47 -11.01 -19.39
CA GLN A 891 32.83 -10.98 -18.82
C GLN A 891 33.92 -11.05 -19.90
N ARG A 892 33.73 -11.90 -20.91
CA ARG A 892 34.71 -12.16 -21.98
C ARG A 892 34.64 -11.13 -23.12
N ASN A 893 33.45 -10.72 -23.56
CA ASN A 893 33.25 -9.92 -24.75
C ASN A 893 33.16 -8.40 -24.43
N LYS A 894 34.18 -7.64 -24.83
CA LYS A 894 34.24 -6.17 -24.67
C LYS A 894 33.18 -5.43 -25.52
N GLN A 895 32.90 -5.90 -26.73
CA GLN A 895 31.90 -5.31 -27.63
C GLN A 895 30.48 -5.51 -27.08
N MET A 896 30.16 -6.72 -26.60
CA MET A 896 28.88 -7.03 -25.95
C MET A 896 28.65 -6.16 -24.72
N ARG A 897 29.67 -5.97 -23.86
CA ARG A 897 29.58 -5.02 -22.74
C ARG A 897 29.29 -3.58 -23.19
N LYS A 898 29.91 -3.11 -24.27
CA LYS A 898 29.66 -1.77 -24.83
C LYS A 898 28.21 -1.64 -25.33
N SER A 899 27.71 -2.61 -26.09
CA SER A 899 26.31 -2.64 -26.56
C SER A 899 25.32 -2.69 -25.38
N PHE A 900 25.54 -3.58 -24.39
CA PHE A 900 24.70 -3.67 -23.18
C PHE A 900 24.69 -2.41 -22.30
N LYS A 901 25.78 -1.63 -22.30
CA LYS A 901 25.87 -0.33 -21.60
C LYS A 901 25.19 0.78 -22.39
N ASN A 902 25.28 0.75 -23.72
CA ASN A 902 24.73 1.77 -24.61
C ASN A 902 23.27 1.51 -25.05
N TYR A 903 22.69 0.35 -24.69
CA TYR A 903 21.32 -0.02 -24.99
C TYR A 903 20.33 1.10 -24.63
N LEU A 904 19.62 1.58 -25.65
CA LEU A 904 18.54 2.55 -25.52
C LEU A 904 17.24 1.80 -25.22
N ASP A 905 16.50 2.20 -24.18
CA ASP A 905 15.22 1.55 -23.86
C ASP A 905 14.11 1.93 -24.86
N LYS A 906 14.01 1.13 -25.93
CA LYS A 906 12.96 1.19 -26.97
C LYS A 906 11.62 0.58 -26.49
N GLY A 907 11.55 0.10 -25.25
CA GLY A 907 10.40 -0.64 -24.71
C GLY A 907 9.18 0.22 -24.40
N PRO A 908 8.14 -0.37 -23.78
CA PRO A 908 6.85 0.27 -23.53
C PRO A 908 6.89 1.65 -22.89
N ILE A 909 5.84 2.44 -23.15
CA ILE A 909 5.63 3.75 -22.52
C ILE A 909 5.16 3.56 -21.07
N LYS A 910 5.97 4.05 -20.13
CA LYS A 910 5.61 4.16 -18.70
C LYS A 910 5.13 5.58 -18.43
N LEU A 911 3.84 5.76 -18.18
CA LEU A 911 3.22 7.07 -17.91
C LEU A 911 3.81 7.81 -16.68
N ARG A 912 4.51 7.09 -15.79
CA ARG A 912 5.21 7.69 -14.65
C ARG A 912 6.49 8.42 -15.05
N ASP A 913 7.10 8.06 -16.17
CA ASP A 913 8.41 8.56 -16.60
C ASP A 913 8.29 9.97 -17.21
N CYS A 914 7.08 10.38 -17.62
CA CYS A 914 6.75 11.74 -18.08
C CYS A 914 5.98 12.57 -17.02
N PHE A 915 6.01 12.18 -15.74
CA PHE A 915 5.26 12.87 -14.67
C PHE A 915 6.20 13.47 -13.62
N PHE A 916 6.40 14.79 -13.72
CA PHE A 916 7.32 15.56 -12.88
C PHE A 916 6.59 16.55 -11.96
N GLY A 917 7.34 17.14 -11.01
CA GLY A 917 6.86 18.22 -10.16
C GLY A 917 6.98 19.59 -10.83
N GLY A 918 6.87 20.67 -10.04
CA GLY A 918 7.21 22.01 -10.50
C GLY A 918 8.70 22.11 -10.87
N ARG A 919 9.03 22.97 -11.84
CA ARG A 919 10.41 23.32 -12.18
C ARG A 919 11.01 24.16 -11.05
N THR A 920 12.09 23.67 -10.45
CA THR A 920 12.95 24.46 -9.56
C THR A 920 14.36 24.43 -10.14
N GLY A 921 14.94 25.60 -10.37
CA GLY A 921 16.27 25.73 -10.98
C GLY A 921 16.84 27.13 -10.72
N PRO A 922 17.66 27.31 -9.67
CA PRO A 922 18.25 28.61 -9.36
C PRO A 922 19.36 28.96 -10.36
N LEU A 923 19.26 30.13 -11.00
CA LEU A 923 20.36 30.72 -11.79
C LEU A 923 21.49 31.22 -10.87
N CYS A 924 21.15 31.63 -9.65
CA CYS A 924 22.07 32.04 -8.61
C CYS A 924 21.58 31.52 -7.26
N LEU A 925 22.49 31.00 -6.42
CA LEU A 925 22.13 30.45 -5.10
C LEU A 925 21.95 31.53 -4.02
N HIS A 926 22.64 32.67 -4.15
CA HIS A 926 22.52 33.80 -3.23
C HIS A 926 22.93 35.09 -3.94
N TYR A 927 22.07 36.10 -3.88
CA TYR A 927 22.32 37.44 -4.41
C TYR A 927 21.89 38.48 -3.37
N LYS A 928 22.77 39.46 -3.10
CA LYS A 928 22.48 40.58 -2.22
C LYS A 928 22.28 41.83 -3.09
N ALA A 929 21.13 42.47 -2.96
CA ALA A 929 20.84 43.76 -3.57
C ALA A 929 21.86 44.82 -3.13
N ASP A 930 22.27 45.65 -4.09
CA ASP A 930 23.05 46.88 -3.87
C ASP A 930 22.17 48.10 -4.24
N GLU A 931 22.78 49.29 -4.34
CA GLU A 931 22.05 50.53 -4.68
C GLU A 931 21.52 50.57 -6.13
N GLN A 932 22.05 49.72 -7.02
CA GLN A 932 21.66 49.64 -8.43
C GLN A 932 20.64 48.52 -8.70
N HIS A 933 20.62 47.47 -7.87
CA HIS A 933 19.84 46.26 -8.10
C HIS A 933 18.73 46.05 -7.07
N LYS A 934 17.46 46.08 -7.52
CA LYS A 934 16.30 45.76 -6.69
C LYS A 934 15.84 44.31 -6.88
N ILE A 935 15.76 43.55 -5.79
CA ILE A 935 15.10 42.23 -5.80
C ILE A 935 13.58 42.43 -5.87
N SER A 936 12.93 41.75 -6.81
CA SER A 936 11.47 41.73 -6.98
C SER A 936 10.97 40.28 -7.00
N TYR A 937 9.82 40.02 -6.40
CA TYR A 937 9.20 38.70 -6.35
C TYR A 937 7.92 38.69 -7.20
N LEU A 938 7.84 37.75 -8.14
CA LEU A 938 6.70 37.52 -9.02
C LEU A 938 6.14 36.12 -8.74
N ASP A 939 4.84 36.02 -8.49
CA ASP A 939 4.16 34.75 -8.23
C ASP A 939 2.91 34.62 -9.13
N PHE A 940 2.66 33.40 -9.60
CA PHE A 940 1.52 33.10 -10.44
C PHE A 940 0.29 32.81 -9.60
N ASN A 941 -0.71 33.71 -9.69
CA ASN A 941 -2.01 33.56 -9.04
C ASN A 941 -2.71 32.25 -9.45
N SER A 942 -2.51 31.19 -8.66
CA SER A 942 -3.08 29.85 -8.87
C SER A 942 -2.65 29.18 -10.20
N LEU A 943 -1.33 29.04 -10.41
CA LEU A 943 -0.71 28.41 -11.60
C LEU A 943 -1.38 27.09 -12.05
N TYR A 944 -1.47 26.07 -11.18
CA TYR A 944 -2.06 24.78 -11.60
C TYR A 944 -3.54 24.92 -12.00
N PRO A 945 -4.44 25.55 -11.20
CA PRO A 945 -5.80 25.81 -11.64
C PRO A 945 -5.93 26.58 -12.96
N SER A 946 -5.13 27.64 -13.18
CA SER A 946 -5.21 28.42 -14.43
C SER A 946 -4.79 27.58 -15.64
N THR A 947 -3.68 26.82 -15.55
CA THR A 947 -3.29 25.85 -16.58
C THR A 947 -4.39 24.82 -16.83
N ILE A 948 -5.01 24.27 -15.78
CA ILE A 948 -6.07 23.26 -15.88
C ILE A 948 -7.35 23.80 -16.53
N ALA A 949 -7.64 25.10 -16.41
CA ALA A 949 -8.81 25.74 -17.01
C ALA A 949 -8.62 26.14 -18.48
N THR A 950 -7.38 26.44 -18.90
CA THR A 950 -7.06 26.96 -20.25
C THR A 950 -6.49 25.91 -21.19
N THR A 951 -5.91 24.82 -20.67
CA THR A 951 -5.27 23.77 -21.47
C THR A 951 -6.27 22.69 -21.87
N SER A 952 -6.15 22.18 -23.09
CA SER A 952 -6.90 21.01 -23.54
C SER A 952 -6.28 19.72 -22.98
N PHE A 953 -7.10 18.77 -22.51
CA PHE A 953 -6.63 17.51 -21.91
C PHE A 953 -7.00 16.30 -22.77
N PRO A 954 -6.16 15.25 -22.82
CA PRO A 954 -6.47 14.02 -23.55
C PRO A 954 -7.61 13.25 -22.87
N VAL A 955 -8.57 12.76 -23.67
CA VAL A 955 -9.76 12.05 -23.17
C VAL A 955 -9.98 10.73 -23.91
N GLY A 956 -10.69 9.80 -23.28
CA GLY A 956 -10.79 8.43 -23.78
C GLY A 956 -9.52 7.58 -23.58
N HIS A 957 -9.48 6.44 -24.26
CA HIS A 957 -8.32 5.55 -24.30
C HIS A 957 -7.42 5.88 -25.49
N PRO A 958 -6.09 5.90 -25.34
CA PRO A 958 -5.18 6.15 -26.46
C PRO A 958 -5.03 4.93 -27.36
N LYS A 959 -4.70 5.18 -28.64
CA LYS A 959 -4.16 4.16 -29.54
C LYS A 959 -2.67 4.00 -29.28
N VAL A 960 -2.22 2.76 -29.09
CA VAL A 960 -0.80 2.41 -28.98
C VAL A 960 -0.22 2.33 -30.39
N ILE A 961 0.87 3.06 -30.65
CA ILE A 961 1.58 3.07 -31.92
C ILE A 961 3.01 2.61 -31.63
N ILE A 962 3.46 1.56 -32.32
CA ILE A 962 4.82 1.01 -32.25
C ILE A 962 5.47 1.28 -33.59
N ILE A 963 6.64 1.94 -33.61
CA ILE A 963 7.31 2.34 -34.84
C ILE A 963 8.28 1.25 -35.30
N SER A 964 8.13 0.81 -36.55
CA SER A 964 8.96 -0.24 -37.14
C SER A 964 10.43 0.19 -37.25
N LYS A 965 11.38 -0.76 -37.21
CA LYS A 965 12.83 -0.46 -37.13
C LYS A 965 13.35 0.44 -38.25
N LYS A 966 12.78 0.32 -39.46
CA LYS A 966 13.08 1.16 -40.64
C LYS A 966 12.58 2.61 -40.50
N ASP A 967 11.46 2.82 -39.81
CA ASP A 967 10.78 4.13 -39.71
C ASP A 967 11.18 4.90 -38.42
N GLN A 968 12.00 4.29 -37.56
CA GLN A 968 12.42 4.88 -36.28
C GLN A 968 13.34 6.09 -36.41
N ASN A 969 14.12 6.21 -37.50
CA ASN A 969 15.04 7.33 -37.69
C ASN A 969 14.29 8.55 -38.23
N VAL A 970 14.37 9.66 -37.51
CA VAL A 970 13.67 10.92 -37.84
C VAL A 970 14.63 12.10 -37.68
N ASN A 971 14.20 13.30 -38.06
CA ASN A 971 14.95 14.54 -37.80
C ASN A 971 13.98 15.70 -37.53
N TRP A 972 13.44 15.76 -36.32
CA TRP A 972 12.51 16.83 -35.91
C TRP A 972 13.25 17.94 -35.19
N TYR A 973 13.03 19.17 -35.63
CA TYR A 973 13.59 20.43 -35.13
C TYR A 973 12.50 21.50 -34.96
N SER A 974 11.25 21.20 -35.31
CA SER A 974 10.10 22.08 -35.13
C SER A 974 8.89 21.30 -34.60
N SER A 975 8.09 21.95 -33.76
CA SER A 975 6.87 21.41 -33.16
C SER A 975 5.84 20.90 -34.18
N SER A 976 5.82 21.45 -35.39
CA SER A 976 4.95 20.99 -36.51
C SER A 976 5.27 19.58 -37.02
N GLN A 977 6.45 19.04 -36.71
CA GLN A 977 6.89 17.71 -37.16
C GLN A 977 6.49 16.59 -36.19
N ILE A 978 5.86 16.90 -35.05
CA ILE A 978 5.37 15.90 -34.09
C ILE A 978 4.14 15.20 -34.69
N PRO A 979 4.19 13.89 -34.97
CA PRO A 979 3.18 13.22 -35.79
C PRO A 979 1.88 12.89 -35.04
N VAL A 980 1.87 13.02 -33.71
CA VAL A 980 0.77 12.55 -32.84
C VAL A 980 0.58 13.43 -31.61
N ASN A 981 -0.67 13.71 -31.28
CA ASN A 981 -1.05 14.32 -30.00
C ASN A 981 -1.13 13.24 -28.92
N GLY A 982 -0.38 13.40 -27.81
CA GLY A 982 -0.38 12.43 -26.71
C GLY A 982 0.96 12.31 -25.98
N ILE A 983 1.42 11.09 -25.79
CA ILE A 983 2.69 10.78 -25.10
C ILE A 983 3.59 10.00 -26.06
N LEU A 984 4.84 10.42 -26.20
CA LEU A 984 5.81 9.85 -27.15
C LEU A 984 7.02 9.29 -26.39
N LYS A 985 7.65 8.27 -26.96
CA LYS A 985 8.98 7.79 -26.56
C LYS A 985 9.97 8.06 -27.70
N VAL A 986 10.91 8.96 -27.45
CA VAL A 986 11.81 9.53 -28.47
C VAL A 986 13.25 9.59 -27.97
N PHE A 987 14.23 9.55 -28.88
CA PHE A 987 15.60 9.97 -28.57
C PHE A 987 15.77 11.44 -28.95
N LEU A 988 16.07 12.27 -27.97
CA LEU A 988 16.24 13.72 -28.12
C LEU A 988 17.67 14.16 -27.77
N ILE A 989 18.13 15.20 -28.45
CA ILE A 989 19.42 15.88 -28.27
C ILE A 989 19.10 17.33 -27.85
N PRO A 990 19.62 17.82 -26.72
CA PRO A 990 19.49 19.23 -26.34
C PRO A 990 20.33 20.17 -27.20
N PRO A 991 19.99 21.47 -27.28
CA PRO A 991 20.87 22.48 -27.85
C PRO A 991 22.19 22.58 -27.07
N ASP A 992 23.20 23.18 -27.69
CA ASP A 992 24.52 23.39 -27.08
C ASP A 992 24.46 24.39 -25.91
N GLN A 993 23.59 25.39 -26.03
CA GLN A 993 23.35 26.46 -25.06
C GLN A 993 21.87 26.84 -25.08
N THR A 994 21.31 27.13 -23.90
CA THR A 994 19.98 27.73 -23.71
C THR A 994 19.88 28.22 -22.27
N ASP A 995 19.21 29.36 -22.04
CA ASP A 995 19.04 29.97 -20.72
C ASP A 995 18.12 29.14 -19.81
N VAL A 996 17.14 28.45 -20.41
CA VAL A 996 16.11 27.70 -19.68
C VAL A 996 15.96 26.31 -20.31
N PRO A 997 16.81 25.32 -19.96
CA PRO A 997 16.72 23.97 -20.51
C PRO A 997 15.35 23.34 -20.21
N VAL A 998 14.59 22.95 -21.25
CA VAL A 998 13.18 22.56 -21.13
C VAL A 998 13.00 21.13 -20.61
N MET A 999 13.68 20.15 -21.22
CA MET A 999 13.37 18.74 -21.00
C MET A 999 13.85 18.22 -19.63
N PRO A 1000 12.94 17.76 -18.75
CA PRO A 1000 13.32 17.05 -17.53
C PRO A 1000 13.84 15.64 -17.85
N VAL A 1001 14.75 15.16 -17.02
CA VAL A 1001 15.19 13.76 -17.00
C VAL A 1001 15.66 13.37 -15.60
N LYS A 1002 15.54 12.09 -15.28
CA LYS A 1002 16.12 11.52 -14.06
C LYS A 1002 17.39 10.74 -14.36
N PHE A 1003 18.51 11.18 -13.81
CA PHE A 1003 19.75 10.41 -13.77
C PHE A 1003 20.10 10.13 -12.32
N ASP A 1004 20.21 8.85 -11.95
CA ASP A 1004 20.44 8.40 -10.58
C ASP A 1004 19.39 9.00 -9.61
N GLU A 1005 18.10 8.89 -9.97
CA GLU A 1005 16.92 9.51 -9.36
C GLU A 1005 16.90 11.05 -9.23
N ARG A 1006 18.01 11.74 -9.48
CA ARG A 1006 18.09 13.22 -9.48
C ARG A 1006 17.29 13.77 -10.65
N LEU A 1007 16.28 14.60 -10.37
CA LEU A 1007 15.56 15.35 -11.41
C LEU A 1007 16.46 16.49 -11.90
N LEU A 1008 16.82 16.46 -13.17
CA LEU A 1008 17.72 17.41 -13.82
C LEU A 1008 17.07 17.97 -15.09
N PHE A 1009 17.55 19.14 -15.52
CA PHE A 1009 17.24 19.75 -16.82
C PHE A 1009 18.57 19.99 -17.58
N PRO A 1010 19.23 18.94 -18.11
CA PRO A 1010 20.60 19.02 -18.60
C PRO A 1010 20.69 19.26 -20.11
N LEU A 1011 21.82 19.81 -20.57
CA LEU A 1011 22.16 19.92 -21.99
C LEU A 1011 23.07 18.77 -22.51
N CYS A 1012 23.55 17.92 -21.61
CA CYS A 1012 24.29 16.72 -21.93
C CYS A 1012 24.11 15.66 -20.84
N ARG A 1013 23.51 14.51 -21.19
CA ARG A 1013 23.43 13.34 -20.31
C ARG A 1013 24.80 12.95 -19.76
N LYS A 1014 25.81 12.82 -20.63
CA LYS A 1014 27.13 12.33 -20.24
C LYS A 1014 27.80 13.22 -19.18
N CYS A 1015 27.77 14.55 -19.35
CA CYS A 1015 28.22 15.50 -18.33
C CYS A 1015 27.50 15.33 -16.99
N SER A 1016 26.17 15.16 -16.99
CA SER A 1016 25.38 15.00 -15.76
C SER A 1016 25.62 13.68 -15.02
N MET A 1017 26.10 12.66 -15.73
CA MET A 1017 26.56 11.39 -15.16
C MET A 1017 28.00 11.47 -14.65
N ASP A 1018 28.88 12.16 -15.37
CA ASP A 1018 30.31 12.28 -15.00
C ASP A 1018 30.56 13.28 -13.86
N TYR A 1019 29.70 14.30 -13.71
CA TYR A 1019 29.77 15.31 -12.64
C TYR A 1019 28.51 15.25 -11.74
N PRO A 1020 28.28 14.17 -10.99
CA PRO A 1020 27.02 13.94 -10.30
C PRO A 1020 26.74 14.92 -9.14
N ARG A 1021 27.79 15.56 -8.59
CA ARG A 1021 27.70 16.60 -7.55
C ARG A 1021 27.71 18.02 -8.13
N GLY A 1022 27.65 18.17 -9.45
CA GLY A 1022 27.88 19.43 -10.16
C GLY A 1022 29.38 19.79 -10.26
N ALA A 1023 29.69 20.72 -11.17
CA ALA A 1023 31.01 21.32 -11.30
C ALA A 1023 30.82 22.77 -11.80
N THR A 1024 31.14 23.77 -10.98
CA THR A 1024 30.96 25.20 -11.32
C THR A 1024 32.14 25.73 -12.13
N LEU A 1025 32.38 25.12 -13.29
CA LEU A 1025 33.44 25.51 -14.22
C LEU A 1025 32.89 26.55 -15.20
N LYS A 1026 33.10 27.85 -14.92
CA LYS A 1026 32.60 28.96 -15.76
C LYS A 1026 33.02 28.86 -17.24
N GLU A 1027 34.14 28.21 -17.53
CA GLU A 1027 34.70 28.06 -18.88
C GLU A 1027 34.44 26.69 -19.52
N TYR A 1028 33.69 25.80 -18.85
CA TYR A 1028 33.48 24.44 -19.34
C TYR A 1028 32.60 24.41 -20.60
N LYS A 1029 33.20 23.98 -21.71
CA LYS A 1029 32.50 23.61 -22.94
C LYS A 1029 32.39 22.09 -23.04
N CYS A 1030 31.18 21.59 -23.26
CA CYS A 1030 30.93 20.17 -23.48
C CYS A 1030 31.69 19.69 -24.72
N LYS A 1031 32.42 18.58 -24.60
CA LYS A 1031 33.15 17.93 -25.72
C LYS A 1031 32.49 16.64 -26.22
N HIS A 1032 31.32 16.29 -25.67
CA HIS A 1032 30.63 15.04 -25.97
C HIS A 1032 29.85 15.11 -27.29
N GLU A 1033 29.81 14.00 -28.02
CA GLU A 1033 29.04 13.89 -29.26
C GLU A 1033 27.53 13.95 -29.01
N GLU A 1034 26.75 14.25 -30.06
CA GLU A 1034 25.29 14.29 -30.00
C GLU A 1034 24.65 13.04 -29.39
N GLN A 1035 25.14 11.85 -29.76
CA GLN A 1035 24.66 10.57 -29.24
C GLN A 1035 24.98 10.36 -27.76
N GLU A 1036 26.04 10.98 -27.24
CA GLU A 1036 26.39 10.94 -25.82
C GLU A 1036 25.59 11.95 -25.02
N ARG A 1037 25.38 13.15 -25.59
CA ARG A 1037 24.56 14.24 -25.05
C ARG A 1037 23.08 13.89 -24.92
N GLY A 1038 22.50 13.27 -25.94
CA GLY A 1038 21.08 12.92 -26.00
C GLY A 1038 20.68 11.73 -25.14
N TRP A 1039 19.37 11.53 -24.97
CA TRP A 1039 18.81 10.40 -24.23
C TRP A 1039 17.43 9.99 -24.77
N VAL A 1040 16.97 8.78 -24.39
CA VAL A 1040 15.58 8.39 -24.60
C VAL A 1040 14.71 9.05 -23.53
N SER A 1041 13.75 9.87 -23.96
CA SER A 1041 12.73 10.43 -23.08
C SER A 1041 11.37 9.83 -23.37
N THR A 1042 10.55 9.72 -22.32
CA THR A 1042 9.09 9.58 -22.45
C THR A 1042 8.52 10.94 -22.07
N CYS A 1043 7.82 11.60 -22.98
CA CYS A 1043 7.38 12.99 -22.79
C CYS A 1043 5.99 13.23 -23.42
N THR A 1044 5.34 14.32 -23.02
CA THR A 1044 4.09 14.74 -23.68
C THR A 1044 4.39 15.43 -25.01
N SER A 1045 3.43 15.43 -25.95
CA SER A 1045 3.57 16.17 -27.21
C SER A 1045 3.68 17.69 -26.99
N ILE A 1046 3.11 18.21 -25.91
CA ILE A 1046 3.16 19.64 -25.52
C ILE A 1046 4.58 20.00 -25.03
N GLU A 1047 5.12 19.23 -24.09
CA GLU A 1047 6.48 19.43 -23.56
C GLU A 1047 7.55 19.23 -24.65
N LEU A 1048 7.34 18.27 -25.56
CA LEU A 1048 8.21 18.06 -26.70
C LEU A 1048 8.15 19.23 -27.70
N ALA A 1049 6.97 19.80 -27.94
CA ALA A 1049 6.82 20.97 -28.82
C ALA A 1049 7.64 22.16 -28.28
N GLU A 1050 7.54 22.44 -26.98
CA GLU A 1050 8.29 23.52 -26.34
C GLU A 1050 9.81 23.27 -26.36
N ALA A 1051 10.24 22.02 -26.18
CA ALA A 1051 11.64 21.65 -26.32
C ALA A 1051 12.16 21.86 -27.76
N LEU A 1052 11.41 21.43 -28.78
CA LEU A 1052 11.81 21.67 -30.18
C LEU A 1052 11.89 23.17 -30.49
N ASN A 1053 10.92 23.97 -30.02
CA ASN A 1053 10.95 25.44 -30.14
C ASN A 1053 12.19 26.05 -29.43
N SER A 1054 12.64 25.42 -28.33
CA SER A 1054 13.85 25.79 -27.57
C SER A 1054 15.15 25.18 -28.13
N GLY A 1055 15.16 24.71 -29.39
CA GLY A 1055 16.36 24.23 -30.08
C GLY A 1055 16.77 22.78 -29.80
N TYR A 1056 15.91 21.98 -29.14
CA TYR A 1056 16.13 20.54 -29.05
C TYR A 1056 15.85 19.86 -30.40
N ARG A 1057 16.45 18.68 -30.63
CA ARG A 1057 16.27 17.89 -31.85
C ARG A 1057 15.92 16.44 -31.53
N VAL A 1058 14.95 15.85 -32.22
CA VAL A 1058 14.62 14.42 -32.12
C VAL A 1058 15.19 13.66 -33.30
N THR A 1059 15.97 12.62 -33.02
CA THR A 1059 16.59 11.77 -34.06
C THR A 1059 16.00 10.37 -34.14
N LYS A 1060 15.30 9.90 -33.10
CA LYS A 1060 14.60 8.61 -33.13
C LYS A 1060 13.23 8.68 -32.49
N TYR A 1061 12.25 8.03 -33.09
CA TYR A 1061 10.87 7.92 -32.62
C TYR A 1061 10.49 6.44 -32.49
N PHE A 1062 10.24 5.98 -31.26
CA PHE A 1062 10.07 4.55 -30.97
C PHE A 1062 8.61 4.12 -30.82
N ARG A 1063 7.83 4.90 -30.05
CA ARG A 1063 6.45 4.57 -29.66
C ARG A 1063 5.65 5.83 -29.38
N ALA A 1064 4.33 5.74 -29.50
CA ALA A 1064 3.42 6.72 -28.93
C ALA A 1064 2.13 6.11 -28.35
N LEU A 1065 1.53 6.85 -27.44
CA LEU A 1065 0.13 6.76 -27.04
C LEU A 1065 -0.59 7.96 -27.64
N HIS A 1066 -1.24 7.75 -28.79
CA HIS A 1066 -1.98 8.80 -29.47
C HIS A 1066 -3.40 8.92 -28.92
N TYR A 1067 -3.79 10.12 -28.50
CA TYR A 1067 -5.16 10.45 -28.12
C TYR A 1067 -5.86 11.20 -29.25
N GLU A 1068 -6.87 10.56 -29.84
CA GLU A 1068 -7.68 11.14 -30.92
C GLU A 1068 -8.55 12.32 -30.46
N LYS A 1069 -8.93 12.32 -29.17
CA LYS A 1069 -9.85 13.29 -28.59
C LYS A 1069 -9.20 14.03 -27.43
N TRP A 1070 -9.39 15.33 -27.44
CA TRP A 1070 -8.96 16.27 -26.41
C TRP A 1070 -10.13 17.19 -26.06
N ASP A 1071 -10.36 17.46 -24.77
CA ASP A 1071 -11.41 18.36 -24.29
C ASP A 1071 -10.79 19.48 -23.43
N LYS A 1072 -11.04 20.73 -23.84
CA LYS A 1072 -10.64 21.95 -23.10
C LYS A 1072 -11.64 22.35 -22.02
N GLU A 1073 -12.87 21.84 -22.09
CA GLU A 1073 -13.94 22.14 -21.14
C GLU A 1073 -13.98 21.13 -19.97
N LEU A 1074 -13.21 20.04 -20.04
CA LEU A 1074 -13.19 18.92 -19.07
C LEU A 1074 -13.08 19.38 -17.61
N PHE A 1075 -12.15 20.28 -17.31
CA PHE A 1075 -11.93 20.82 -15.96
C PHE A 1075 -12.36 22.28 -15.83
N LYS A 1076 -12.58 22.98 -16.94
CA LYS A 1076 -12.90 24.41 -16.95
C LYS A 1076 -14.16 24.72 -16.14
N GLY A 1077 -15.21 23.91 -16.24
CA GLY A 1077 -16.41 24.06 -15.40
C GLY A 1077 -16.14 23.95 -13.88
N TYR A 1078 -15.25 23.03 -13.48
CA TYR A 1078 -14.85 22.85 -12.08
C TYR A 1078 -13.99 24.03 -11.60
N VAL A 1079 -13.00 24.44 -12.40
CA VAL A 1079 -12.13 25.56 -12.02
C VAL A 1079 -12.90 26.88 -11.99
N ALA A 1080 -13.77 27.14 -12.98
CA ALA A 1080 -14.60 28.35 -13.00
C ALA A 1080 -15.52 28.44 -11.77
N GLU A 1081 -16.15 27.34 -11.37
CA GLU A 1081 -17.00 27.27 -10.17
C GLU A 1081 -16.24 27.63 -8.89
N PHE A 1082 -15.07 27.03 -8.63
CA PHE A 1082 -14.31 27.34 -7.41
C PHE A 1082 -13.50 28.64 -7.50
N MET A 1083 -13.15 29.10 -8.70
CA MET A 1083 -12.49 30.39 -8.88
C MET A 1083 -13.49 31.54 -8.70
N SER A 1084 -14.72 31.44 -9.23
CA SER A 1084 -15.77 32.43 -8.96
C SER A 1084 -16.07 32.51 -7.47
N MET A 1085 -16.34 31.36 -6.81
CA MET A 1085 -16.55 31.31 -5.35
C MET A 1085 -15.39 31.91 -4.56
N LYS A 1086 -14.13 31.68 -4.97
CA LYS A 1086 -12.95 32.29 -4.35
C LYS A 1086 -12.92 33.81 -4.55
N ILE A 1087 -13.27 34.32 -5.72
CA ILE A 1087 -13.29 35.76 -6.04
C ILE A 1087 -14.43 36.45 -5.30
N HIS A 1088 -15.66 35.94 -5.39
CA HIS A 1088 -16.83 36.39 -4.64
C HIS A 1088 -16.51 36.53 -3.14
N ALA A 1089 -16.03 35.45 -2.53
CA ALA A 1089 -15.65 35.39 -1.12
C ALA A 1089 -14.40 36.22 -0.75
N SER A 1090 -13.74 36.86 -1.71
CA SER A 1090 -12.65 37.80 -1.47
C SER A 1090 -13.10 39.25 -1.38
N GLY A 1091 -14.27 39.59 -1.94
CA GLY A 1091 -14.65 40.97 -2.24
C GLY A 1091 -13.76 41.61 -3.32
N PHE A 1092 -14.03 42.88 -3.62
CA PHE A 1092 -13.19 43.66 -4.53
C PHE A 1092 -11.83 44.01 -3.89
N PRO A 1093 -10.72 44.00 -4.65
CA PRO A 1093 -9.44 44.56 -4.23
C PRO A 1093 -9.55 46.04 -3.82
N LYS A 1094 -8.68 46.51 -2.91
CA LYS A 1094 -8.76 47.89 -2.36
C LYS A 1094 -8.57 48.98 -3.42
N GLU A 1095 -7.92 48.64 -4.53
CA GLU A 1095 -7.67 49.51 -5.67
C GLU A 1095 -8.92 49.71 -6.56
N ILE A 1096 -9.89 48.79 -6.44
CA ILE A 1096 -11.20 48.81 -7.11
C ILE A 1096 -12.21 49.39 -6.12
N ASN A 1097 -12.46 50.69 -6.28
CA ASN A 1097 -13.19 51.52 -5.32
C ASN A 1097 -14.25 52.44 -5.99
N THR A 1098 -14.58 52.18 -7.25
CA THR A 1098 -15.62 52.88 -8.03
C THR A 1098 -16.37 51.87 -8.87
N GLU A 1099 -17.65 52.12 -9.15
CA GLU A 1099 -18.50 51.17 -9.89
C GLU A 1099 -17.97 50.87 -11.30
N GLU A 1100 -17.39 51.87 -11.98
CA GLU A 1100 -16.72 51.69 -13.27
C GLU A 1100 -15.59 50.65 -13.21
N LYS A 1101 -14.78 50.67 -12.14
CA LYS A 1101 -13.70 49.69 -11.93
C LYS A 1101 -14.24 48.32 -11.54
N GLU A 1102 -15.35 48.26 -10.81
CA GLU A 1102 -16.02 46.99 -10.49
C GLU A 1102 -16.55 46.32 -11.77
N GLU A 1103 -17.24 47.08 -12.62
CA GLU A 1103 -17.73 46.62 -13.92
C GLU A 1103 -16.59 46.21 -14.84
N GLN A 1104 -15.52 47.01 -14.94
CA GLN A 1104 -14.32 46.66 -15.70
C GLN A 1104 -13.70 45.36 -15.18
N PHE A 1105 -13.55 45.19 -13.86
CA PHE A 1105 -12.98 43.97 -13.26
C PHE A 1105 -13.84 42.74 -13.54
N MET A 1106 -15.17 42.86 -13.45
CA MET A 1106 -16.11 41.78 -13.77
C MET A 1106 -16.06 41.42 -15.25
N LYS A 1107 -16.02 42.42 -16.14
CA LYS A 1107 -15.88 42.24 -17.59
C LYS A 1107 -14.55 41.58 -17.96
N GLU A 1108 -13.43 42.02 -17.38
CA GLU A 1108 -12.12 41.38 -17.58
C GLU A 1108 -12.12 39.91 -17.11
N CYS A 1109 -12.85 39.59 -16.05
CA CYS A 1109 -12.98 38.21 -15.55
C CYS A 1109 -13.82 37.32 -16.49
N GLU A 1110 -14.89 37.86 -17.09
CA GLU A 1110 -15.69 37.15 -18.08
C GLU A 1110 -14.95 37.01 -19.42
N GLU A 1111 -14.33 38.07 -19.93
CA GLU A 1111 -13.60 38.08 -21.21
C GLU A 1111 -12.32 37.21 -21.17
N ARG A 1112 -11.51 37.29 -20.11
CA ARG A 1112 -10.22 36.56 -20.05
C ARG A 1112 -10.35 35.12 -19.56
N PHE A 1113 -11.31 34.83 -18.68
CA PHE A 1113 -11.40 33.52 -18.02
C PHE A 1113 -12.74 32.80 -18.24
N GLY A 1114 -13.74 33.45 -18.85
CA GLY A 1114 -15.10 32.90 -18.96
C GLY A 1114 -15.82 32.81 -17.62
N ILE A 1115 -15.39 33.59 -16.63
CA ILE A 1115 -15.95 33.55 -15.26
C ILE A 1115 -16.89 34.73 -15.09
N ARG A 1116 -18.19 34.47 -15.25
CA ARG A 1116 -19.24 35.44 -14.93
C ARG A 1116 -19.35 35.59 -13.41
N LEU A 1117 -19.11 36.81 -12.92
CA LEU A 1117 -19.28 37.19 -11.52
C LEU A 1117 -20.68 37.80 -11.29
N GLU A 1118 -21.04 38.00 -10.03
CA GLU A 1118 -22.32 38.53 -9.58
C GLU A 1118 -21.97 39.58 -8.51
N LYS A 1119 -22.30 40.85 -8.74
CA LYS A 1119 -21.84 41.99 -7.91
C LYS A 1119 -22.35 41.85 -6.46
N GLU A 1120 -23.56 41.32 -6.32
CA GLU A 1120 -24.26 41.04 -5.06
C GLU A 1120 -23.55 39.97 -4.21
N LYS A 1121 -22.70 39.14 -4.83
CA LYS A 1121 -21.93 38.08 -4.17
C LYS A 1121 -20.49 38.47 -3.84
N MET A 1122 -20.05 39.69 -4.18
CA MET A 1122 -18.69 40.19 -3.92
C MET A 1122 -18.50 40.61 -2.44
N LEU A 1123 -18.90 39.73 -1.52
CA LEU A 1123 -18.85 39.93 -0.08
C LEU A 1123 -17.74 39.05 0.54
N PRO A 1124 -16.83 39.60 1.35
CA PRO A 1124 -15.79 38.80 2.01
C PRO A 1124 -16.36 37.67 2.90
N ASP A 1125 -16.07 36.42 2.55
CA ASP A 1125 -16.39 35.22 3.33
C ASP A 1125 -15.10 34.38 3.48
N LYS A 1126 -14.48 34.43 4.66
CA LYS A 1126 -13.22 33.73 4.93
C LYS A 1126 -13.36 32.22 4.74
N ALA A 1127 -14.50 31.65 5.13
CA ALA A 1127 -14.79 30.22 5.04
C ALA A 1127 -14.88 29.77 3.58
N MET A 1128 -15.66 30.48 2.77
CA MET A 1128 -15.81 30.18 1.35
C MET A 1128 -14.52 30.40 0.58
N ARG A 1129 -13.74 31.44 0.90
CA ARG A 1129 -12.41 31.66 0.30
C ARG A 1129 -11.45 30.52 0.64
N TYR A 1130 -11.45 30.04 1.88
CA TYR A 1130 -10.64 28.90 2.33
C TYR A 1130 -11.05 27.59 1.63
N ILE A 1131 -12.33 27.23 1.68
CA ILE A 1131 -12.88 26.02 1.03
C ILE A 1131 -12.56 26.04 -0.47
N SER A 1132 -12.84 27.15 -1.16
CA SER A 1132 -12.65 27.26 -2.61
C SER A 1132 -11.16 27.13 -3.00
N LYS A 1133 -10.24 27.72 -2.22
CA LYS A 1133 -8.79 27.55 -2.41
C LYS A 1133 -8.35 26.10 -2.22
N LEU A 1134 -8.88 25.39 -1.21
CA LEU A 1134 -8.60 23.97 -1.00
C LEU A 1134 -9.09 23.11 -2.17
N MET A 1135 -10.29 23.39 -2.69
CA MET A 1135 -10.90 22.63 -3.79
C MET A 1135 -10.11 22.78 -5.09
N LEU A 1136 -9.74 24.01 -5.46
CA LEU A 1136 -8.89 24.31 -6.64
C LEU A 1136 -7.56 23.54 -6.60
N ASN A 1137 -6.88 23.53 -5.44
CA ASN A 1137 -5.55 22.94 -5.33
C ASN A 1137 -5.55 21.41 -5.17
N SER A 1138 -6.61 20.82 -4.60
CA SER A 1138 -6.60 19.41 -4.16
C SER A 1138 -7.10 18.40 -5.21
N LEU A 1139 -7.78 18.84 -6.28
CA LEU A 1139 -8.29 17.92 -7.31
C LEU A 1139 -7.15 17.27 -8.12
N TRP A 1140 -6.20 18.08 -8.62
CA TRP A 1140 -5.13 17.60 -9.51
C TRP A 1140 -4.30 16.47 -8.89
N GLY A 1141 -3.89 16.64 -7.63
CA GLY A 1141 -3.12 15.63 -6.88
C GLY A 1141 -3.82 14.28 -6.73
N ARG A 1142 -5.14 14.21 -6.93
CA ARG A 1142 -5.89 12.94 -6.93
C ARG A 1142 -5.63 12.11 -8.19
N PHE A 1143 -5.42 12.74 -9.34
CA PHE A 1143 -5.13 12.05 -10.60
C PHE A 1143 -3.69 11.49 -10.64
N SER A 1144 -2.78 12.01 -9.82
CA SER A 1144 -1.36 11.60 -9.77
C SER A 1144 -1.02 10.51 -8.74
N LEU A 1145 -2.02 9.86 -8.12
CA LEU A 1145 -1.83 8.84 -7.09
C LEU A 1145 -1.03 7.61 -7.57
N ARG A 1146 -0.28 6.98 -6.65
CA ARG A 1146 0.49 5.77 -6.92
C ARG A 1146 -0.43 4.53 -6.94
N ASN A 1147 -0.21 3.62 -7.89
CA ASN A 1147 -1.01 2.40 -8.04
C ASN A 1147 -0.75 1.38 -6.91
N THR A 1148 0.45 1.41 -6.34
CA THR A 1148 0.85 0.61 -5.17
C THR A 1148 1.04 1.49 -3.94
N LEU A 1149 0.48 1.04 -2.83
CA LEU A 1149 0.62 1.61 -1.49
C LEU A 1149 0.72 0.46 -0.49
N SER A 1150 1.57 0.65 0.53
CA SER A 1150 1.74 -0.28 1.64
C SER A 1150 0.42 -0.54 2.35
N LYS A 1151 0.18 -1.80 2.70
CA LYS A 1151 -1.02 -2.25 3.41
C LYS A 1151 -0.64 -2.77 4.79
N SER A 1152 -1.59 -2.66 5.72
CA SER A 1152 -1.48 -3.17 7.07
C SER A 1152 -2.50 -4.27 7.29
N PHE A 1153 -2.12 -5.31 8.03
CA PHE A 1153 -2.98 -6.42 8.40
C PHE A 1153 -2.67 -6.84 9.84
N LEU A 1154 -3.70 -6.88 10.69
CA LEU A 1154 -3.61 -7.40 12.04
C LEU A 1154 -4.04 -8.86 12.01
N THR A 1155 -3.27 -9.76 12.63
CA THR A 1155 -3.65 -11.15 12.79
C THR A 1155 -3.18 -11.72 14.13
N ASP A 1156 -4.04 -12.55 14.72
CA ASP A 1156 -3.76 -13.35 15.88
C ASP A 1156 -3.39 -14.81 15.50
N SER A 1157 -3.39 -15.13 14.19
CA SER A 1157 -3.21 -16.48 13.67
C SER A 1157 -1.80 -16.73 13.13
N PRO A 1158 -1.03 -17.67 13.72
CA PRO A 1158 0.28 -18.06 13.19
C PRO A 1158 0.22 -18.63 11.76
N ALA A 1159 -0.88 -19.29 11.39
CA ALA A 1159 -1.10 -19.81 10.04
C ALA A 1159 -1.30 -18.68 9.02
N GLU A 1160 -1.95 -17.58 9.41
CA GLU A 1160 -2.05 -16.41 8.53
C GLU A 1160 -0.70 -15.70 8.39
N LEU A 1161 0.05 -15.49 9.47
CA LEU A 1161 1.42 -14.97 9.38
C LEU A 1161 2.25 -15.80 8.41
N LYS A 1162 2.31 -17.13 8.60
CA LYS A 1162 3.07 -18.03 7.73
C LYS A 1162 2.64 -17.91 6.27
N LYS A 1163 1.33 -17.85 6.00
CA LYS A 1163 0.80 -17.60 4.65
C LYS A 1163 1.24 -16.26 4.05
N PHE A 1164 1.42 -15.20 4.86
CA PHE A 1164 1.99 -13.94 4.37
C PHE A 1164 3.50 -14.09 4.07
N MET A 1165 4.28 -14.74 4.94
CA MET A 1165 5.71 -14.99 4.73
C MET A 1165 6.01 -15.87 3.51
N GLU A 1166 5.18 -16.88 3.26
CA GLU A 1166 5.32 -17.80 2.12
C GLU A 1166 4.74 -17.23 0.80
N ASN A 1167 3.92 -16.17 0.86
CA ASN A 1167 3.27 -15.62 -0.32
C ASN A 1167 4.24 -14.77 -1.14
N LYS A 1168 4.87 -15.39 -2.14
CA LYS A 1168 5.87 -14.76 -3.00
C LYS A 1168 5.35 -13.55 -3.80
N SER A 1169 4.03 -13.35 -3.94
CA SER A 1169 3.40 -12.17 -4.57
C SER A 1169 3.33 -10.91 -3.69
N ILE A 1170 3.73 -11.01 -2.42
CA ILE A 1170 3.87 -9.85 -1.53
C ILE A 1170 5.32 -9.68 -1.07
N GLU A 1171 5.64 -8.47 -0.62
CA GLU A 1171 6.88 -8.14 0.07
C GLU A 1171 6.47 -7.69 1.48
N VAL A 1172 6.88 -8.42 2.53
CA VAL A 1172 6.52 -8.11 3.92
C VAL A 1172 7.51 -7.08 4.44
N ASN A 1173 7.04 -5.86 4.71
CA ASN A 1173 7.88 -4.75 5.14
C ASN A 1173 8.21 -4.84 6.63
N THR A 1174 7.22 -5.10 7.48
CA THR A 1174 7.39 -5.18 8.95
C THR A 1174 6.51 -6.27 9.55
N ILE A 1175 6.97 -6.82 10.68
CA ILE A 1175 6.18 -7.65 11.59
C ILE A 1175 6.39 -7.07 12.98
N ASP A 1176 5.35 -6.45 13.53
CA ASP A 1176 5.41 -5.71 14.79
C ASP A 1176 4.53 -6.42 15.81
N LYS A 1177 5.15 -6.85 16.92
CA LYS A 1177 4.46 -7.54 18.02
C LYS A 1177 3.66 -6.49 18.80
N LEU A 1178 2.33 -6.62 18.81
CA LEU A 1178 1.48 -5.74 19.63
C LEU A 1178 1.19 -6.35 21.00
N THR A 1179 0.92 -7.66 21.06
CA THR A 1179 0.74 -8.43 22.30
C THR A 1179 1.46 -9.79 22.19
N GLN A 1180 1.31 -10.66 23.19
CA GLN A 1180 1.79 -12.05 23.08
C GLN A 1180 1.01 -12.87 22.04
N ASP A 1181 -0.21 -12.44 21.70
CA ASP A 1181 -1.18 -13.21 20.93
C ASP A 1181 -1.56 -12.61 19.56
N THR A 1182 -1.04 -11.42 19.24
CA THR A 1182 -1.38 -10.70 18.00
C THR A 1182 -0.21 -9.86 17.47
N ILE A 1183 -0.10 -9.81 16.14
CA ILE A 1183 0.93 -9.06 15.41
C ILE A 1183 0.32 -8.15 14.34
N LEU A 1184 1.09 -7.13 13.96
CA LEU A 1184 0.83 -6.23 12.85
C LEU A 1184 1.79 -6.52 11.71
N ILE A 1185 1.25 -6.88 10.54
CA ILE A 1185 2.01 -7.12 9.31
C ILE A 1185 1.86 -5.89 8.41
N THR A 1186 2.97 -5.26 8.03
CA THR A 1186 3.01 -4.28 6.93
C THR A 1186 3.50 -4.98 5.68
N TYR A 1187 2.84 -4.81 4.54
CA TYR A 1187 3.25 -5.45 3.28
C TYR A 1187 2.90 -4.63 2.04
N ASP A 1188 3.70 -4.78 1.00
CA ASP A 1188 3.41 -4.34 -0.36
C ASP A 1188 3.02 -5.53 -1.24
N ARG A 1189 2.21 -5.29 -2.28
CA ARG A 1189 2.04 -6.26 -3.37
C ARG A 1189 3.14 -6.05 -4.37
N LYS A 1190 3.90 -7.10 -4.70
CA LYS A 1190 4.81 -7.06 -5.84
C LYS A 1190 3.96 -6.87 -7.10
N MET A 1191 4.33 -5.92 -7.94
CA MET A 1191 3.82 -5.94 -9.31
C MET A 1191 4.41 -7.18 -9.97
N ASN A 1192 3.56 -8.05 -10.53
CA ASN A 1192 4.02 -9.09 -11.43
C ASN A 1192 4.51 -8.41 -12.72
N SER A 1193 5.80 -8.07 -12.74
CA SER A 1193 6.55 -7.73 -13.95
C SER A 1193 6.42 -8.89 -14.91
#